data_AF-A0A164KZD4-F1
#
_entry.id   AF-A0A164KZD4-F1
#
_cell.length_a   1.000
_cell.length_b   1.000
_cell.length_c   1.000
_cell.angle_alpha   90.00
_cell.angle_beta   90.00
_cell.angle_gamma   90.00
#
_symmetry.space_group_name_H-M   'P 1'
#
loop_
_entity.id
_entity.type
_entity.pdbx_description
1 polymer ?
#
loop_
_entity_poly.entity_id
_entity_poly.type
_entity_poly.pdbx_seq_one_letter_code
_entity_poly.pdbx_strand_id
1 'polypeptide(L)'
;MATLGHHYLEFKLLSLDVPFDLRVSLDFICYFELSMALRNGKDRTECTNRPIVGQDKSNRSVRSTRARQIDWLLGYGSEHCLSLGVRLPLNRMVVERFIFVRKQPDNHSLPTRDLCRSLMKEICSIWERAGIPTKPEKNIIDQLVELHKHWCKIKKINTGARNNESNLKIINNFESVLNELCDVSPSDVMERLRASRNEFWEENYQFLLGQRKFPQIGLMNGTDRKSLYRLKRVCERSDSTTSRSKKKNVIPDADNEQYENDQLDQLEENEDCNYEKEDSEFALPQHHQPPKPSRVMVQIPTKNLLMLTGEVADRTQLSIRSQLAMTATIVKVGGASLNDFTLSTTSAWRQRNEQRVTTANNIKQNWDKPPFAIVHWDSKLLKSFTGRGEERLAVLVSGGSFLPTPKLLGIPAMNDSTGLSQHNVVMNLLEEWKIKDDVIALVFDTTASNTGRVHGCAAYFEKSLQRSILWLACRHHIYELHIKHVAEVIRGKTTGTTETLFVRFQADWDTLDQSTEGLRLFDWSEEDLDERLIEHAKNVLIWASDCLLRKTFPREDYLELVVLTVIYLGGSLPVRTFKLRKPGANHHARFMSKAIYYLKMFLMSKRFDLTLNEEQEVERMSFFVGVLHSQAFLTSRLACSAPSNDFKYLSLMYHLKSIDHDAGSEAILSCSRHLWYLTEELVALCLFDEKLSPFWRSAIAQKLYNTPRASEFPPGKPIFPEIRIGTENCSTLIDFVGPKSWLLFHLLGMNHDQEWLQLPVEYWILMKDYKNLRAFVSVLEVVNDSAERGIKIVSDFKDMCKNLDTQEYLFQVVEAHRKKIIDFKKSSLQEI
;
A
#
# COMPACT_ATOMS: atom_id res chain seq x y z
N MET A 1 -42.07 -22.77 36.37
CA MET A 1 -42.62 -23.27 35.08
C MET A 1 -43.09 -22.06 34.26
N ALA A 2 -43.49 -22.29 33.00
CA ALA A 2 -43.88 -21.34 31.94
C ALA A 2 -44.74 -20.11 32.39
N THR A 3 -44.81 -18.99 31.64
CA THR A 3 -44.63 -18.85 30.17
C THR A 3 -44.14 -17.44 29.75
N LEU A 4 -43.72 -17.34 28.47
CA LEU A 4 -43.31 -16.16 27.70
C LEU A 4 -44.15 -14.87 27.87
N GLY A 5 -43.48 -13.71 27.69
CA GLY A 5 -44.10 -12.42 27.37
C GLY A 5 -43.15 -11.55 26.53
N HIS A 6 -43.56 -11.12 25.34
CA HIS A 6 -42.75 -10.25 24.48
C HIS A 6 -42.78 -8.80 24.96
N HIS A 7 -41.61 -8.16 25.05
CA HIS A 7 -41.50 -6.69 25.03
C HIS A 7 -40.64 -6.24 23.85
N TYR A 8 -41.31 -5.73 22.81
CA TYR A 8 -40.68 -4.84 21.84
C TYR A 8 -40.41 -3.49 22.52
N LEU A 9 -39.18 -2.99 22.40
CA LEU A 9 -38.82 -1.63 22.80
C LEU A 9 -38.51 -0.82 21.53
N GLU A 10 -39.39 0.11 21.17
CA GLU A 10 -39.15 1.05 20.08
C GLU A 10 -38.02 2.01 20.45
N PHE A 11 -36.87 1.90 19.79
CA PHE A 11 -35.85 2.94 19.83
C PHE A 11 -35.99 3.89 18.63
N LYS A 12 -36.16 5.17 18.92
CA LYS A 12 -36.22 6.24 17.92
C LYS A 12 -34.89 6.34 17.17
N LEU A 13 -34.93 6.14 15.86
CA LEU A 13 -33.85 6.51 14.95
C LEU A 13 -33.67 8.04 14.95
N LEU A 14 -32.58 8.51 15.55
CA LEU A 14 -32.05 9.84 15.29
C LEU A 14 -31.15 9.74 14.05
N SER A 15 -31.59 10.34 12.95
CA SER A 15 -30.85 10.36 11.69
C SER A 15 -29.66 11.32 11.76
N LEU A 16 -28.45 10.77 11.67
CA LEU A 16 -27.24 11.51 11.31
C LEU A 16 -26.87 11.15 9.87
N ASP A 17 -26.84 12.14 8.99
CA ASP A 17 -26.46 11.97 7.59
C ASP A 17 -24.94 11.81 7.45
N VAL A 18 -24.51 10.85 6.63
CA VAL A 18 -23.10 10.60 6.27
C VAL A 18 -22.94 10.77 4.74
N PRO A 19 -21.93 11.50 4.25
CA PRO A 19 -21.84 11.84 2.82
C PRO A 19 -21.72 10.64 1.86
N PHE A 20 -22.35 10.80 0.69
CA PHE A 20 -22.57 9.73 -0.29
C PHE A 20 -21.47 9.72 -1.39
N ASP A 21 -20.22 9.40 -1.04
CA ASP A 21 -19.12 9.42 -2.02
C ASP A 21 -18.04 8.33 -1.77
N LEU A 22 -18.45 7.06 -1.92
CA LEU A 22 -17.57 5.88 -2.06
C LEU A 22 -18.40 4.65 -2.50
N ARG A 23 -18.88 4.67 -3.75
CA ARG A 23 -19.70 3.57 -4.36
C ARG A 23 -19.01 2.88 -5.55
N VAL A 24 -17.79 2.40 -5.32
CA VAL A 24 -17.15 1.33 -6.13
C VAL A 24 -16.37 0.44 -5.17
N SER A 25 -16.28 -0.87 -5.43
CA SER A 25 -15.65 -1.88 -4.55
C SER A 25 -16.28 -2.03 -3.16
N LEU A 26 -17.50 -2.58 -3.09
CA LEU A 26 -17.93 -3.42 -1.94
C LEU A 26 -19.20 -4.28 -2.16
N ASP A 27 -19.98 -4.09 -3.23
CA ASP A 27 -21.24 -4.82 -3.43
C ASP A 27 -21.07 -6.34 -3.65
N PHE A 28 -19.86 -6.85 -3.89
CA PHE A 28 -19.60 -8.26 -4.22
C PHE A 28 -20.00 -9.27 -3.11
N ILE A 29 -20.10 -8.86 -1.85
CA ILE A 29 -20.68 -9.70 -0.77
C ILE A 29 -22.18 -9.42 -0.61
N CYS A 30 -22.58 -8.15 -0.63
CA CYS A 30 -23.98 -7.76 -0.45
C CYS A 30 -24.91 -8.32 -1.55
N TYR A 31 -24.48 -8.28 -2.82
CA TYR A 31 -25.26 -8.81 -3.94
C TYR A 31 -25.21 -10.35 -4.00
N PHE A 32 -24.13 -10.97 -3.51
CA PHE A 32 -23.98 -12.43 -3.46
C PHE A 32 -25.09 -13.08 -2.62
N GLU A 33 -25.40 -12.53 -1.44
CA GLU A 33 -26.42 -13.11 -0.55
C GLU A 33 -27.85 -12.65 -0.86
N LEU A 34 -28.07 -11.33 -1.04
CA LEU A 34 -29.41 -10.80 -1.33
C LEU A 34 -29.99 -11.32 -2.67
N SER A 35 -29.15 -11.62 -3.67
CA SER A 35 -29.63 -12.14 -4.96
C SER A 35 -30.00 -13.62 -4.94
N MET A 36 -29.51 -14.41 -3.99
CA MET A 36 -29.95 -15.80 -3.80
C MET A 36 -31.26 -15.87 -3.01
N ALA A 37 -31.36 -15.12 -1.89
CA ALA A 37 -32.56 -15.09 -1.05
C ALA A 37 -33.84 -14.64 -1.78
N LEU A 38 -33.71 -13.84 -2.85
CA LEU A 38 -34.84 -13.24 -3.58
C LEU A 38 -35.27 -14.00 -4.85
N ARG A 39 -34.63 -15.12 -5.23
CA ARG A 39 -34.95 -15.83 -6.51
C ARG A 39 -35.86 -17.06 -6.36
N ASN A 40 -35.90 -17.73 -5.22
CA ASN A 40 -36.59 -19.03 -5.06
C ASN A 40 -38.06 -18.93 -4.57
N GLY A 41 -38.72 -17.77 -4.72
CA GLY A 41 -40.08 -17.52 -4.17
C GLY A 41 -41.19 -17.35 -5.21
N LYS A 42 -41.63 -18.41 -5.89
CA LYS A 42 -42.85 -18.43 -6.73
C LYS A 42 -43.58 -19.78 -6.72
N ASP A 43 -44.87 -19.72 -7.11
CA ASP A 43 -45.92 -20.75 -7.07
C ASP A 43 -46.42 -21.05 -5.63
N ARG A 44 -47.74 -21.20 -5.34
CA ARG A 44 -48.94 -21.27 -6.21
C ARG A 44 -50.26 -21.01 -5.42
N THR A 45 -51.32 -20.52 -6.11
CA THR A 45 -52.78 -20.72 -5.84
C THR A 45 -53.39 -20.29 -4.47
N GLU A 46 -54.68 -19.93 -4.28
CA GLU A 46 -55.83 -19.69 -5.19
C GLU A 46 -56.87 -18.70 -4.59
N CYS A 47 -58.04 -18.55 -5.22
CA CYS A 47 -59.08 -17.55 -4.93
C CYS A 47 -59.83 -17.72 -3.57
N THR A 48 -60.48 -16.67 -3.05
CA THR A 48 -61.95 -16.47 -3.26
C THR A 48 -62.48 -15.07 -2.90
N ASN A 49 -63.66 -14.73 -3.46
CA ASN A 49 -64.50 -13.56 -3.16
C ASN A 49 -65.39 -13.81 -1.89
N ARG A 50 -66.08 -12.88 -1.19
CA ARG A 50 -66.70 -11.55 -1.50
C ARG A 50 -66.85 -10.71 -0.16
N PRO A 51 -67.73 -9.68 0.07
CA PRO A 51 -67.37 -8.48 0.85
C PRO A 51 -68.31 -8.12 2.05
N ILE A 52 -68.32 -6.82 2.46
CA ILE A 52 -69.14 -6.08 3.49
C ILE A 52 -68.29 -5.71 4.73
N VAL A 53 -67.67 -4.53 4.82
CA VAL A 53 -68.18 -3.16 5.16
C VAL A 53 -68.39 -2.93 6.67
N GLY A 54 -67.62 -1.99 7.27
CA GLY A 54 -67.82 -1.49 8.64
C GLY A 54 -66.75 -0.50 9.15
N GLN A 55 -67.11 0.80 9.22
CA GLN A 55 -66.55 1.85 10.10
C GLN A 55 -65.04 2.22 10.05
N ASP A 56 -64.66 3.12 9.13
CA ASP A 56 -64.53 4.59 9.38
C ASP A 56 -64.29 5.03 10.86
N LYS A 57 -63.36 5.94 11.26
CA LYS A 57 -62.54 6.97 10.57
C LYS A 57 -61.23 7.29 11.35
N SER A 58 -60.17 7.69 10.65
CA SER A 58 -59.45 8.96 10.96
C SER A 58 -58.38 9.36 9.93
N ASN A 59 -58.32 10.66 9.64
CA ASN A 59 -57.20 11.47 9.13
C ASN A 59 -56.16 10.84 8.16
N ARG A 60 -56.47 10.90 6.86
CA ARG A 60 -55.45 11.20 5.82
C ARG A 60 -55.69 12.59 5.22
N SER A 61 -55.03 13.62 5.76
CA SER A 61 -54.81 14.86 5.02
C SER A 61 -53.56 14.71 4.14
N VAL A 62 -53.67 15.06 2.86
CA VAL A 62 -52.61 14.77 1.88
C VAL A 62 -51.46 15.77 2.01
N ARG A 63 -50.27 15.30 2.40
CA ARG A 63 -49.00 16.05 2.28
C ARG A 63 -48.05 15.38 1.29
N SER A 64 -48.23 15.75 0.02
CA SER A 64 -47.28 15.76 -1.09
C SER A 64 -46.02 14.86 -0.99
N THR A 65 -46.02 13.76 -1.74
CA THR A 65 -44.82 13.00 -2.10
C THR A 65 -43.92 13.79 -3.06
N ARG A 66 -43.05 14.66 -2.53
CA ARG A 66 -41.99 15.36 -3.28
C ARG A 66 -40.62 15.28 -2.58
N ALA A 67 -40.09 14.07 -2.48
CA ALA A 67 -38.75 13.80 -1.92
C ALA A 67 -37.94 12.84 -2.80
N ARG A 68 -37.79 13.16 -4.10
CA ARG A 68 -36.80 12.58 -5.04
C ARG A 68 -36.69 13.49 -6.28
N GLN A 69 -35.71 14.40 -6.28
CA GLN A 69 -35.19 15.03 -7.50
C GLN A 69 -33.70 14.75 -7.62
N ILE A 70 -33.43 13.55 -8.14
CA ILE A 70 -32.22 13.24 -8.89
C ILE A 70 -32.32 14.04 -10.20
N ASP A 71 -31.27 14.78 -10.56
CA ASP A 71 -31.20 15.42 -11.87
C ASP A 71 -30.74 14.37 -12.90
N TRP A 72 -31.41 14.28 -14.05
CA TRP A 72 -31.23 13.12 -14.92
C TRP A 72 -29.88 13.10 -15.67
N LEU A 73 -29.16 14.23 -15.71
CA LEU A 73 -27.85 14.36 -16.34
C LEU A 73 -26.69 14.51 -15.33
N LEU A 74 -26.98 15.03 -14.12
CA LEU A 74 -25.97 15.31 -13.08
C LEU A 74 -26.14 14.45 -11.81
N GLY A 75 -27.18 13.64 -11.72
CA GLY A 75 -27.46 12.81 -10.55
C GLY A 75 -27.82 13.63 -9.32
N TYR A 76 -26.83 13.92 -8.47
CA TYR A 76 -26.98 14.55 -7.17
C TYR A 76 -26.25 15.90 -7.11
N GLY A 77 -26.53 16.71 -6.08
CA GLY A 77 -25.74 17.91 -5.81
C GLY A 77 -24.59 17.57 -4.86
N SER A 78 -23.39 18.11 -5.10
CA SER A 78 -22.20 17.77 -4.31
C SER A 78 -22.00 18.70 -3.11
N GLU A 79 -21.86 18.10 -1.93
CA GLU A 79 -21.51 18.79 -0.68
C GLU A 79 -20.03 19.23 -0.62
N HIS A 80 -19.19 18.67 -1.50
CA HIS A 80 -17.76 18.97 -1.54
C HIS A 80 -17.48 20.44 -1.91
N CYS A 81 -16.85 21.18 -0.99
CA CYS A 81 -16.43 22.56 -1.20
C CYS A 81 -15.30 22.64 -2.24
N LEU A 82 -15.49 23.45 -3.29
CA LEU A 82 -14.58 23.49 -4.44
C LEU A 82 -13.17 23.99 -4.07
N SER A 83 -13.05 24.78 -2.99
CA SER A 83 -11.77 25.31 -2.51
C SER A 83 -10.82 24.25 -1.93
N LEU A 84 -11.32 23.05 -1.60
CA LEU A 84 -10.55 21.95 -1.01
C LEU A 84 -9.91 21.00 -2.04
N GLY A 85 -10.24 21.15 -3.33
CA GLY A 85 -9.76 20.25 -4.39
C GLY A 85 -8.23 20.22 -4.56
N VAL A 86 -7.75 19.14 -5.19
CA VAL A 86 -6.35 18.96 -5.64
C VAL A 86 -6.17 19.16 -7.15
N ARG A 87 -7.27 19.44 -7.85
CA ARG A 87 -7.36 19.83 -9.27
C ARG A 87 -8.25 21.06 -9.41
N LEU A 88 -8.07 21.82 -10.48
CA LEU A 88 -8.95 22.94 -10.82
C LEU A 88 -10.33 22.41 -11.26
N PRO A 89 -11.46 22.97 -10.79
CA PRO A 89 -12.77 22.34 -10.94
C PRO A 89 -13.27 22.31 -12.39
N LEU A 90 -13.83 21.17 -12.80
CA LEU A 90 -14.60 21.04 -14.04
C LEU A 90 -15.97 21.71 -13.92
N ASN A 91 -16.56 22.11 -15.06
CA ASN A 91 -17.89 22.71 -15.10
C ASN A 91 -18.96 21.80 -14.47
N ARG A 92 -18.84 20.47 -14.61
CA ARG A 92 -19.67 19.46 -13.94
C ARG A 92 -19.73 19.67 -12.41
N MET A 93 -18.57 19.70 -11.76
CA MET A 93 -18.44 19.89 -10.31
C MET A 93 -19.07 21.21 -9.85
N VAL A 94 -18.93 22.27 -10.66
CA VAL A 94 -19.48 23.60 -10.37
C VAL A 94 -21.01 23.61 -10.41
N VAL A 95 -21.64 22.91 -11.36
CA VAL A 95 -23.11 22.81 -11.42
C VAL A 95 -23.65 21.86 -10.33
N GLU A 96 -22.97 20.75 -10.05
CA GLU A 96 -23.30 19.85 -8.93
C GLU A 96 -23.25 20.60 -7.58
N ARG A 97 -22.20 21.40 -7.36
CA ARG A 97 -22.07 22.26 -6.18
C ARG A 97 -23.18 23.33 -6.13
N PHE A 98 -23.50 23.96 -7.26
CA PHE A 98 -24.62 24.90 -7.34
C PHE A 98 -25.95 24.23 -6.95
N ILE A 99 -26.22 23.01 -7.43
CA ILE A 99 -27.43 22.25 -7.12
C ILE A 99 -27.52 21.94 -5.62
N PHE A 100 -26.40 21.64 -4.96
CA PHE A 100 -26.35 21.43 -3.51
C PHE A 100 -26.66 22.73 -2.75
N VAL A 101 -25.90 23.80 -3.00
CA VAL A 101 -26.07 25.09 -2.30
C VAL A 101 -27.48 25.67 -2.52
N ARG A 102 -28.06 25.50 -3.70
CA ARG A 102 -29.45 25.91 -4.02
C ARG A 102 -30.54 25.09 -3.31
N LYS A 103 -30.23 23.89 -2.82
CA LYS A 103 -31.16 23.03 -2.06
C LYS A 103 -31.18 23.34 -0.56
N GLN A 104 -30.22 24.10 -0.03
CA GLN A 104 -30.18 24.48 1.38
C GLN A 104 -31.35 25.45 1.73
N PRO A 105 -31.97 25.34 2.92
CA PRO A 105 -33.19 26.09 3.25
C PRO A 105 -33.06 27.60 3.06
N ASP A 106 -31.96 28.18 3.54
CA ASP A 106 -31.70 29.62 3.56
C ASP A 106 -31.40 30.19 2.17
N ASN A 107 -31.02 29.32 1.22
CA ASN A 107 -30.56 29.68 -0.13
C ASN A 107 -31.62 29.52 -1.21
N HIS A 108 -32.81 28.99 -0.89
CA HIS A 108 -33.87 28.73 -1.87
C HIS A 108 -34.45 30.03 -2.47
N SER A 109 -34.50 31.11 -1.70
CA SER A 109 -35.03 32.43 -2.11
C SER A 109 -34.00 33.34 -2.79
N LEU A 110 -32.70 33.09 -2.62
CA LEU A 110 -31.65 33.99 -3.10
C LEU A 110 -31.61 34.10 -4.64
N PRO A 111 -31.16 35.24 -5.22
CA PRO A 111 -30.89 35.33 -6.65
C PRO A 111 -29.74 34.39 -7.07
N THR A 112 -29.85 33.78 -8.25
CA THR A 112 -28.79 32.93 -8.84
C THR A 112 -27.43 33.62 -8.84
N ARG A 113 -27.38 34.95 -9.08
CA ARG A 113 -26.14 35.73 -9.14
C ARG A 113 -25.40 35.78 -7.81
N ASP A 114 -26.11 35.81 -6.68
CA ASP A 114 -25.50 35.85 -5.35
C ASP A 114 -25.00 34.47 -4.92
N LEU A 115 -25.69 33.39 -5.33
CA LEU A 115 -25.18 32.02 -5.22
C LEU A 115 -23.91 31.83 -6.07
N CYS A 116 -23.88 32.33 -7.31
CA CYS A 116 -22.68 32.34 -8.13
C CYS A 116 -21.54 33.17 -7.49
N ARG A 117 -21.83 34.27 -6.78
CA ARG A 117 -20.82 35.01 -5.99
C ARG A 117 -20.25 34.18 -4.83
N SER A 118 -21.06 33.30 -4.22
CA SER A 118 -20.57 32.36 -3.20
C SER A 118 -19.61 31.32 -3.81
N LEU A 119 -20.03 30.66 -4.89
CA LEU A 119 -19.21 29.66 -5.61
C LEU A 119 -17.92 30.27 -6.18
N MET A 120 -17.98 31.50 -6.67
CA MET A 120 -16.80 32.24 -7.13
C MET A 120 -15.72 32.33 -6.05
N LYS A 121 -16.08 32.48 -4.76
CA LYS A 121 -15.09 32.49 -3.66
C LYS A 121 -14.43 31.12 -3.47
N GLU A 122 -15.20 30.02 -3.56
CA GLU A 122 -14.64 28.67 -3.52
C GLU A 122 -13.68 28.43 -4.69
N ILE A 123 -14.05 28.89 -5.90
CA ILE A 123 -13.26 28.76 -7.13
C ILE A 123 -12.00 29.63 -7.08
N CYS A 124 -12.09 30.92 -6.79
CA CYS A 124 -10.91 31.79 -6.70
C CYS A 124 -9.89 31.25 -5.67
N SER A 125 -10.34 30.74 -4.53
CA SER A 125 -9.46 30.16 -3.51
C SER A 125 -8.63 28.97 -4.01
N ILE A 126 -9.17 28.10 -4.88
CA ILE A 126 -8.40 26.98 -5.45
C ILE A 126 -7.50 27.42 -6.63
N TRP A 127 -7.88 28.44 -7.39
CA TRP A 127 -7.02 29.01 -8.44
C TRP A 127 -5.84 29.83 -7.85
N GLU A 128 -6.07 30.55 -6.75
CA GLU A 128 -5.02 31.19 -5.93
C GLU A 128 -4.03 30.15 -5.37
N ARG A 129 -4.52 29.02 -4.86
CA ARG A 129 -3.68 27.90 -4.39
C ARG A 129 -2.81 27.32 -5.50
N ALA A 130 -3.29 27.30 -6.74
CA ALA A 130 -2.54 26.86 -7.92
C ALA A 130 -1.56 27.94 -8.45
N GLY A 131 -1.55 29.15 -7.87
CA GLY A 131 -0.69 30.25 -8.31
C GLY A 131 -0.95 30.71 -9.74
N ILE A 132 -2.21 30.63 -10.22
CA ILE A 132 -2.63 31.05 -11.56
C ILE A 132 -3.53 32.29 -11.44
N PRO A 133 -3.25 33.39 -12.17
CA PRO A 133 -4.09 34.58 -12.11
C PRO A 133 -5.48 34.35 -12.70
N THR A 134 -6.49 35.04 -12.16
CA THR A 134 -7.89 34.91 -12.55
C THR A 134 -8.43 36.12 -13.33
N LYS A 135 -9.57 35.94 -14.01
CA LYS A 135 -10.40 37.01 -14.60
C LYS A 135 -11.00 37.90 -13.49
N PRO A 136 -11.39 39.15 -13.77
CA PRO A 136 -12.14 39.97 -12.83
C PRO A 136 -13.43 39.28 -12.36
N GLU A 137 -13.76 39.42 -11.06
CA GLU A 137 -14.89 38.73 -10.41
C GLU A 137 -16.20 38.77 -11.20
N LYS A 138 -16.54 39.95 -11.76
CA LYS A 138 -17.73 40.15 -12.60
C LYS A 138 -17.81 39.12 -13.74
N ASN A 139 -16.70 38.91 -14.45
CA ASN A 139 -16.64 38.03 -15.61
C ASN A 139 -16.77 36.56 -15.19
N ILE A 140 -16.24 36.20 -14.01
CA ILE A 140 -16.42 34.85 -13.44
C ILE A 140 -17.89 34.63 -13.07
N ILE A 141 -18.52 35.58 -12.38
CA ILE A 141 -19.95 35.51 -12.03
C ILE A 141 -20.82 35.42 -13.29
N ASP A 142 -20.51 36.18 -14.34
CA ASP A 142 -21.24 36.13 -15.62
C ASP A 142 -21.06 34.78 -16.34
N GLN A 143 -19.85 34.21 -16.33
CA GLN A 143 -19.57 32.84 -16.84
C GLN A 143 -20.35 31.76 -16.06
N LEU A 144 -20.38 31.84 -14.73
CA LEU A 144 -21.14 30.91 -13.87
C LEU A 144 -22.66 31.03 -14.09
N VAL A 145 -23.16 32.25 -14.27
CA VAL A 145 -24.58 32.51 -14.56
C VAL A 145 -24.99 31.96 -15.94
N GLU A 146 -24.13 32.04 -16.96
CA GLU A 146 -24.44 31.46 -18.28
C GLU A 146 -24.38 29.93 -18.27
N LEU A 147 -23.41 29.33 -17.57
CA LEU A 147 -23.37 27.88 -17.34
C LEU A 147 -24.65 27.36 -16.66
N HIS A 148 -25.14 28.08 -15.64
CA HIS A 148 -26.43 27.79 -15.00
C HIS A 148 -27.62 27.96 -15.96
N LYS A 149 -27.66 29.03 -16.78
CA LYS A 149 -28.71 29.19 -17.81
C LYS A 149 -28.70 28.03 -18.81
N HIS A 150 -27.51 27.55 -19.21
CA HIS A 150 -27.37 26.41 -20.12
C HIS A 150 -27.93 25.12 -19.50
N TRP A 151 -27.56 24.80 -18.26
CA TRP A 151 -28.19 23.70 -17.52
C TRP A 151 -29.72 23.87 -17.42
N CYS A 152 -30.23 25.08 -17.16
CA CYS A 152 -31.67 25.37 -17.15
C CYS A 152 -32.37 25.23 -18.52
N LYS A 153 -31.65 25.31 -19.65
CA LYS A 153 -32.19 24.96 -20.98
C LYS A 153 -32.34 23.44 -21.08
N ILE A 154 -31.28 22.68 -20.76
CA ILE A 154 -31.27 21.20 -20.80
C ILE A 154 -32.32 20.59 -19.85
N LYS A 155 -32.46 21.14 -18.64
CA LYS A 155 -33.44 20.69 -17.64
C LYS A 155 -34.90 20.81 -18.08
N LYS A 156 -35.20 21.66 -19.08
CA LYS A 156 -36.55 21.80 -19.66
C LYS A 156 -36.86 20.78 -20.75
N ILE A 157 -35.92 19.92 -21.15
CA ILE A 157 -36.16 18.87 -22.15
C ILE A 157 -36.99 17.74 -21.51
N ASN A 158 -38.26 17.66 -21.89
CA ASN A 158 -39.21 16.63 -21.48
C ASN A 158 -38.69 15.22 -21.84
N THR A 159 -38.92 14.24 -20.96
CA THR A 159 -38.34 12.88 -21.05
C THR A 159 -38.56 12.23 -22.42
N GLY A 160 -39.80 12.25 -22.94
CA GLY A 160 -40.14 11.65 -24.24
C GLY A 160 -39.54 12.35 -25.46
N ALA A 161 -38.94 13.53 -25.31
CA ALA A 161 -38.29 14.27 -26.41
C ALA A 161 -36.75 14.15 -26.38
N ARG A 162 -36.15 13.50 -25.37
CA ARG A 162 -34.68 13.42 -25.21
C ARG A 162 -34.02 12.59 -26.29
N ASN A 163 -34.71 11.58 -26.81
CA ASN A 163 -34.20 10.67 -27.84
C ASN A 163 -34.27 11.28 -29.26
N ASN A 164 -34.86 12.48 -29.43
CA ASN A 164 -34.87 13.17 -30.72
C ASN A 164 -33.45 13.60 -31.08
N GLU A 165 -32.99 13.33 -32.31
CA GLU A 165 -31.61 13.57 -32.75
C GLU A 165 -31.10 15.00 -32.46
N SER A 166 -31.92 16.01 -32.70
CA SER A 166 -31.59 17.42 -32.40
C SER A 166 -31.39 17.67 -30.89
N ASN A 167 -32.16 16.99 -30.03
CA ASN A 167 -32.04 17.12 -28.58
C ASN A 167 -30.85 16.30 -28.06
N LEU A 168 -30.57 15.11 -28.61
CA LEU A 168 -29.36 14.35 -28.32
C LEU A 168 -28.10 15.17 -28.64
N LYS A 169 -28.06 15.84 -29.80
CA LYS A 169 -26.96 16.76 -30.15
C LYS A 169 -26.81 17.90 -29.12
N ILE A 170 -27.91 18.51 -28.67
CA ILE A 170 -27.89 19.56 -27.64
C ILE A 170 -27.42 19.02 -26.27
N ILE A 171 -27.80 17.80 -25.90
CA ILE A 171 -27.41 17.15 -24.64
C ILE A 171 -25.93 16.79 -24.66
N ASN A 172 -25.46 16.11 -25.72
CA ASN A 172 -24.06 15.69 -25.87
C ASN A 172 -23.11 16.89 -25.94
N ASN A 173 -23.52 17.98 -26.62
CA ASN A 173 -22.75 19.22 -26.63
C ASN A 173 -22.65 19.84 -25.21
N PHE A 174 -23.71 19.78 -24.40
CA PHE A 174 -23.63 20.25 -23.02
C PHE A 174 -22.81 19.30 -22.13
N GLU A 175 -22.81 18.00 -22.38
CA GLU A 175 -21.94 17.04 -21.69
C GLU A 175 -20.45 17.27 -21.98
N SER A 176 -20.08 17.65 -23.22
CA SER A 176 -18.74 18.16 -23.52
C SER A 176 -18.40 19.36 -22.63
N VAL A 177 -19.27 20.37 -22.60
CA VAL A 177 -19.08 21.58 -21.79
C VAL A 177 -18.99 21.26 -20.29
N LEU A 178 -19.73 20.27 -19.77
CA LEU A 178 -19.63 19.81 -18.38
C LEU A 178 -18.26 19.18 -18.08
N ASN A 179 -17.68 18.48 -19.05
CA ASN A 179 -16.39 17.80 -18.92
C ASN A 179 -15.18 18.75 -19.15
N GLU A 180 -15.43 19.98 -19.63
CA GLU A 180 -14.43 21.05 -19.73
C GLU A 180 -14.09 21.68 -18.37
N LEU A 181 -12.88 22.26 -18.28
CA LEU A 181 -12.42 23.07 -17.16
C LEU A 181 -13.34 24.29 -16.95
N CYS A 182 -13.67 24.61 -15.70
CA CYS A 182 -14.26 25.91 -15.36
C CYS A 182 -13.17 26.99 -15.41
N ASP A 183 -12.70 27.31 -16.63
CA ASP A 183 -11.51 28.12 -16.83
C ASP A 183 -11.80 29.59 -16.51
N VAL A 184 -11.23 30.05 -15.40
CA VAL A 184 -11.27 31.45 -14.95
C VAL A 184 -9.94 32.17 -15.11
N SER A 185 -8.97 31.63 -15.86
CA SER A 185 -7.76 32.37 -16.24
C SER A 185 -8.03 33.44 -17.30
N PRO A 186 -7.31 34.58 -17.30
CA PRO A 186 -7.44 35.59 -18.33
C PRO A 186 -6.72 35.14 -19.63
N SER A 187 -7.03 35.77 -20.76
CA SER A 187 -6.48 35.40 -22.08
C SER A 187 -4.95 35.54 -22.15
N ASP A 188 -4.40 36.52 -21.45
CA ASP A 188 -2.98 36.86 -21.30
C ASP A 188 -2.29 36.10 -20.14
N VAL A 189 -2.85 34.96 -19.69
CA VAL A 189 -2.34 34.19 -18.54
C VAL A 189 -0.85 33.80 -18.65
N MET A 190 -0.35 33.44 -19.84
CA MET A 190 1.09 33.14 -20.03
C MET A 190 1.95 34.38 -19.77
N GLU A 191 1.53 35.54 -20.27
CA GLU A 191 2.26 36.80 -20.16
C GLU A 191 2.26 37.30 -18.71
N ARG A 192 1.11 37.20 -18.02
CA ARG A 192 0.99 37.52 -16.58
C ARG A 192 1.82 36.57 -15.71
N LEU A 193 1.85 35.27 -16.01
CA LEU A 193 2.70 34.32 -15.29
C LEU A 193 4.17 34.65 -15.51
N ARG A 194 4.61 34.88 -16.74
CA ARG A 194 6.00 35.29 -17.06
C ARG A 194 6.40 36.61 -16.40
N ALA A 195 5.48 37.58 -16.32
CA ALA A 195 5.70 38.87 -15.65
C ALA A 195 5.70 38.78 -14.11
N SER A 196 5.17 37.71 -13.51
CA SER A 196 4.97 37.59 -12.05
C SER A 196 6.25 37.48 -11.22
N ARG A 197 7.42 37.26 -11.85
CA ARG A 197 8.70 36.94 -11.20
C ARG A 197 8.69 35.68 -10.31
N ASN A 198 7.66 34.83 -10.41
CA ASN A 198 7.64 33.51 -9.79
C ASN A 198 8.61 32.57 -10.52
N GLU A 199 9.56 31.97 -9.81
CA GLU A 199 10.51 30.98 -10.37
C GLU A 199 9.80 29.80 -11.05
N PHE A 200 8.61 29.43 -10.56
CA PHE A 200 7.79 28.31 -11.04
C PHE A 200 6.71 28.71 -12.06
N TRP A 201 6.82 29.86 -12.72
CA TRP A 201 5.75 30.37 -13.61
C TRP A 201 5.44 29.44 -14.80
N GLU A 202 6.47 28.77 -15.35
CA GLU A 202 6.31 27.79 -16.43
C GLU A 202 5.66 26.50 -15.90
N GLU A 203 6.02 26.02 -14.70
CA GLU A 203 5.37 24.85 -14.08
C GLU A 203 3.87 25.12 -13.82
N ASN A 204 3.51 26.31 -13.32
CA ASN A 204 2.11 26.73 -13.15
C ASN A 204 1.36 26.80 -14.49
N TYR A 205 2.03 27.22 -15.57
CA TYR A 205 1.45 27.26 -16.91
C TYR A 205 1.26 25.85 -17.51
N GLN A 206 2.24 24.97 -17.38
CA GLN A 206 2.13 23.56 -17.80
C GLN A 206 1.07 22.81 -16.98
N PHE A 207 0.92 23.12 -15.68
CA PHE A 207 -0.19 22.63 -14.87
C PHE A 207 -1.54 23.09 -15.45
N LEU A 208 -1.72 24.38 -15.77
CA LEU A 208 -2.95 24.88 -16.42
C LEU A 208 -3.25 24.16 -17.74
N LEU A 209 -2.23 23.92 -18.59
CA LEU A 209 -2.38 23.15 -19.83
C LEU A 209 -2.73 21.67 -19.58
N GLY A 210 -2.34 21.10 -18.44
CA GLY A 210 -2.77 19.78 -17.98
C GLY A 210 -4.22 19.75 -17.48
N GLN A 211 -4.63 20.77 -16.73
CA GLN A 211 -5.99 20.89 -16.17
C GLN A 211 -7.05 21.28 -17.21
N ARG A 212 -6.65 21.84 -18.36
CA ARG A 212 -7.50 22.12 -19.54
C ARG A 212 -7.87 20.87 -20.35
N LYS A 213 -7.25 19.72 -20.10
CA LYS A 213 -7.52 18.45 -20.80
C LYS A 213 -8.61 17.66 -20.07
N PHE A 214 -9.34 16.83 -20.80
CA PHE A 214 -10.23 15.83 -20.23
C PHE A 214 -9.76 14.42 -20.64
N PRO A 215 -9.47 13.50 -19.69
CA PRO A 215 -9.38 13.73 -18.24
C PRO A 215 -8.21 14.68 -17.88
N GLN A 216 -8.32 15.34 -16.72
CA GLN A 216 -7.34 16.33 -16.27
C GLN A 216 -6.01 15.71 -15.85
N ILE A 217 -4.91 16.31 -16.31
CA ILE A 217 -3.55 15.86 -16.04
C ILE A 217 -2.89 16.80 -15.02
N GLY A 218 -2.26 16.23 -13.99
CA GLY A 218 -1.63 16.98 -12.89
C GLY A 218 -2.48 17.05 -11.61
N LEU A 219 -1.80 17.40 -10.51
CA LEU A 219 -2.29 17.56 -9.14
C LEU A 219 -1.46 18.62 -8.41
N MET A 220 -2.08 19.45 -7.56
CA MET A 220 -1.35 20.32 -6.61
C MET A 220 -0.76 19.50 -5.46
N ASN A 221 0.41 19.88 -4.94
CA ASN A 221 1.20 19.05 -4.02
C ASN A 221 1.35 19.69 -2.62
N GLY A 222 1.69 18.86 -1.63
CA GLY A 222 1.87 19.31 -0.23
C GLY A 222 2.97 20.37 -0.05
N THR A 223 3.89 20.47 -0.99
CA THR A 223 4.98 21.46 -1.05
C THR A 223 4.46 22.89 -1.11
N ASP A 224 3.31 23.11 -1.77
CA ASP A 224 2.81 24.42 -2.18
C ASP A 224 2.43 25.30 -0.99
N ARG A 225 2.13 24.70 0.17
CA ARG A 225 1.95 25.43 1.44
C ARG A 225 3.20 26.23 1.82
N LYS A 226 4.42 25.67 1.63
CA LYS A 226 5.67 26.40 1.93
C LYS A 226 5.89 27.58 0.98
N SER A 227 5.53 27.40 -0.29
CA SER A 227 5.56 28.46 -1.32
C SER A 227 4.59 29.59 -0.97
N LEU A 228 3.35 29.26 -0.60
CA LEU A 228 2.32 30.24 -0.26
C LEU A 228 2.62 30.98 1.06
N TYR A 229 3.19 30.31 2.07
CA TYR A 229 3.74 30.98 3.28
C TYR A 229 5.05 31.75 3.03
N ARG A 230 5.77 31.53 1.92
CA ARG A 230 6.89 32.40 1.49
C ARG A 230 6.35 33.64 0.80
N LEU A 231 5.41 33.49 -0.14
CA LEU A 231 4.77 34.58 -0.88
C LEU A 231 3.98 35.53 0.05
N LYS A 232 3.19 35.01 1.00
CA LYS A 232 2.52 35.86 2.00
C LYS A 232 3.51 36.73 2.79
N ARG A 233 4.60 36.15 3.29
CA ARG A 233 5.66 36.90 3.99
C ARG A 233 6.44 37.88 3.10
N VAL A 234 6.36 37.76 1.77
CA VAL A 234 6.89 38.77 0.83
C VAL A 234 5.87 39.89 0.62
N CYS A 235 4.58 39.57 0.46
CA CYS A 235 3.50 40.56 0.38
C CYS A 235 3.41 41.41 1.66
N GLU A 236 3.40 40.76 2.83
CA GLU A 236 3.42 41.40 4.15
C GLU A 236 4.66 42.31 4.34
N ARG A 237 5.77 42.00 3.65
CA ARG A 237 6.97 42.85 3.60
C ARG A 237 6.82 44.04 2.65
N SER A 238 6.23 43.87 1.45
CA SER A 238 5.94 44.99 0.54
C SER A 238 4.90 45.96 1.11
N ASP A 239 3.89 45.46 1.80
CA ASP A 239 2.84 46.28 2.43
C ASP A 239 3.40 47.07 3.62
N SER A 240 4.28 46.46 4.42
CA SER A 240 4.96 47.14 5.53
C SER A 240 6.08 48.09 5.08
N THR A 241 6.77 47.85 3.97
CA THR A 241 7.65 48.88 3.36
C THR A 241 6.85 50.02 2.76
N THR A 242 5.75 49.75 2.05
CA THR A 242 4.86 50.81 1.51
C THR A 242 4.26 51.67 2.62
N SER A 243 3.94 51.05 3.77
CA SER A 243 3.50 51.76 4.98
C SER A 243 4.61 52.58 5.65
N ARG A 244 5.87 52.13 5.61
CA ARG A 244 7.03 52.90 6.08
C ARG A 244 7.36 54.08 5.16
N SER A 245 7.28 53.89 3.84
CA SER A 245 7.53 54.94 2.84
C SER A 245 6.53 56.10 2.89
N LYS A 246 5.36 55.91 3.51
CA LYS A 246 4.38 56.98 3.79
C LYS A 246 4.58 57.69 5.14
N LYS A 247 5.64 57.38 5.89
CA LYS A 247 5.96 57.99 7.20
C LYS A 247 7.34 58.66 7.30
N LYS A 248 8.09 58.76 6.20
CA LYS A 248 9.28 59.62 6.09
C LYS A 248 9.01 60.76 5.10
N ASN A 249 8.41 61.85 5.59
CA ASN A 249 8.33 63.14 4.91
C ASN A 249 7.95 64.27 5.91
N VAL A 250 8.65 64.35 7.05
CA VAL A 250 8.71 65.51 7.95
C VAL A 250 10.14 65.61 8.50
N ILE A 251 10.70 66.82 8.46
CA ILE A 251 12.03 67.33 8.87
C ILE A 251 11.77 68.84 9.20
N PRO A 252 12.47 69.56 10.10
CA PRO A 252 13.71 69.26 10.86
C PRO A 252 13.42 69.18 12.41
N ASP A 253 14.29 69.35 13.42
CA ASP A 253 15.49 70.20 13.69
C ASP A 253 16.42 69.64 14.80
N ALA A 254 17.66 70.19 14.87
CA ALA A 254 18.63 70.25 15.99
C ALA A 254 19.21 68.92 16.56
N ASP A 255 20.47 68.84 17.06
CA ASP A 255 21.64 69.76 17.01
C ASP A 255 22.93 68.99 17.39
N ASN A 256 24.10 69.42 16.84
CA ASN A 256 25.50 69.30 17.34
C ASN A 256 26.10 67.91 17.77
N GLU A 257 27.42 67.62 17.81
CA GLU A 257 28.68 68.40 17.71
C GLU A 257 29.74 67.77 16.75
N GLN A 258 30.92 68.40 16.68
CA GLN A 258 32.11 68.15 15.82
C GLN A 258 33.00 66.96 16.30
N TYR A 259 33.84 66.28 15.50
CA TYR A 259 35.05 66.73 14.74
C TYR A 259 36.14 67.31 15.69
N GLU A 260 37.46 67.02 15.60
CA GLU A 260 38.29 66.34 14.58
C GLU A 260 39.71 65.96 15.11
N ASN A 261 40.53 65.27 14.28
CA ASN A 261 42.02 65.29 14.19
C ASN A 261 42.95 64.66 15.26
N ASP A 262 44.19 64.22 14.94
CA ASP A 262 44.81 63.67 13.69
C ASP A 262 46.28 63.17 13.98
N GLN A 263 46.95 62.54 12.99
CA GLN A 263 48.42 62.39 12.80
C GLN A 263 49.19 61.36 13.68
N LEU A 264 50.30 60.72 13.22
CA LEU A 264 50.99 60.69 11.91
C LEU A 264 51.81 59.39 11.70
N ASP A 265 52.48 59.32 10.53
CA ASP A 265 53.57 58.42 10.06
C ASP A 265 53.20 57.04 9.50
N GLN A 266 53.85 56.46 8.46
CA GLN A 266 54.72 56.89 7.32
C GLN A 266 55.07 55.58 6.53
N LEU A 267 55.32 55.43 5.22
CA LEU A 267 55.30 56.18 3.93
C LEU A 267 54.53 55.28 2.89
N GLU A 268 54.52 55.37 1.54
CA GLU A 268 55.15 56.18 0.46
C GLU A 268 54.26 56.08 -0.82
N GLU A 269 54.44 56.90 -1.87
CA GLU A 269 53.51 57.00 -3.04
C GLU A 269 54.17 57.25 -4.42
N ASN A 270 53.35 57.17 -5.49
CA ASN A 270 53.54 57.67 -6.89
C ASN A 270 54.47 56.84 -7.81
N GLU A 271 54.34 56.79 -9.16
CA GLU A 271 53.47 57.40 -10.20
C GLU A 271 53.57 56.46 -11.45
N ASP A 272 52.69 56.30 -12.46
CA ASP A 272 51.33 56.77 -12.84
C ASP A 272 50.64 55.55 -13.58
N CYS A 273 49.65 55.51 -14.49
CA CYS A 273 48.81 56.46 -15.26
C CYS A 273 47.42 55.84 -15.57
N ASN A 274 46.49 56.65 -16.08
CA ASN A 274 45.07 56.29 -16.28
C ASN A 274 44.54 56.62 -17.71
N TYR A 275 43.77 55.72 -18.34
CA TYR A 275 42.91 56.05 -19.51
C TYR A 275 41.73 55.05 -19.73
N GLU A 276 40.54 55.49 -19.33
CA GLU A 276 39.17 55.23 -19.84
C GLU A 276 38.58 53.81 -20.12
N LYS A 277 37.56 53.50 -19.28
CA LYS A 277 36.15 53.14 -19.61
C LYS A 277 35.74 51.76 -20.16
N GLU A 278 34.92 51.09 -19.34
CA GLU A 278 33.52 50.66 -19.63
C GLU A 278 33.24 50.07 -21.03
N ASP A 279 32.90 48.79 -21.19
CA ASP A 279 31.65 48.22 -20.67
C ASP A 279 31.70 46.67 -20.61
N SER A 280 31.31 46.04 -19.48
CA SER A 280 31.07 44.58 -19.46
C SER A 280 30.10 44.11 -18.37
N GLU A 281 28.93 43.65 -18.83
CA GLU A 281 28.10 42.54 -18.31
C GLU A 281 27.89 42.44 -16.77
N PHE A 282 26.68 42.80 -16.31
CA PHE A 282 26.21 42.54 -14.93
C PHE A 282 25.96 41.03 -14.71
N ALA A 283 27.03 40.27 -14.47
CA ALA A 283 26.96 38.86 -14.14
C ALA A 283 26.26 38.65 -12.80
N LEU A 284 25.20 37.83 -12.78
CA LEU A 284 24.52 37.45 -11.55
C LEU A 284 25.50 36.72 -10.61
N PRO A 285 25.49 37.01 -9.28
CA PRO A 285 26.41 36.37 -8.34
C PRO A 285 26.27 34.85 -8.37
N GLN A 286 27.27 34.16 -8.93
CA GLN A 286 27.34 32.71 -8.84
C GLN A 286 27.52 32.33 -7.37
N HIS A 287 26.68 31.42 -6.87
CA HIS A 287 26.89 30.77 -5.58
C HIS A 287 28.08 29.81 -5.68
N HIS A 288 29.29 30.36 -5.71
CA HIS A 288 30.53 29.62 -5.57
C HIS A 288 30.53 28.93 -4.21
N GLN A 289 30.26 27.63 -4.19
CA GLN A 289 30.62 26.80 -3.04
C GLN A 289 32.14 26.92 -2.87
N PRO A 290 32.66 27.21 -1.68
CA PRO A 290 34.10 27.32 -1.48
C PRO A 290 34.77 26.00 -1.89
N PRO A 291 35.93 26.06 -2.57
CA PRO A 291 36.62 24.87 -3.06
C PRO A 291 36.89 23.93 -1.89
N LYS A 292 36.52 22.66 -2.06
CA LYS A 292 36.72 21.64 -1.02
C LYS A 292 38.21 21.49 -0.74
N PRO A 293 38.64 21.38 0.53
CA PRO A 293 40.05 21.31 0.87
C PRO A 293 40.73 20.13 0.18
N SER A 294 41.88 20.37 -0.45
CA SER A 294 42.64 19.37 -1.22
C SER A 294 43.22 18.26 -0.35
N ARG A 295 43.40 18.52 0.95
CA ARG A 295 43.79 17.56 1.99
C ARG A 295 42.98 17.82 3.27
N VAL A 296 42.68 16.75 4.00
CA VAL A 296 42.04 16.80 5.32
C VAL A 296 42.85 15.90 6.25
N MET A 297 43.19 16.41 7.44
CA MET A 297 43.87 15.61 8.47
C MET A 297 42.83 14.73 9.18
N VAL A 298 43.09 13.42 9.26
CA VAL A 298 42.22 12.45 9.92
C VAL A 298 43.06 11.64 10.91
N GLN A 299 42.59 11.55 12.16
CA GLN A 299 43.22 10.69 13.16
C GLN A 299 42.76 9.24 12.93
N ILE A 300 43.71 8.32 12.74
CA ILE A 300 43.43 6.90 12.49
C ILE A 300 44.11 6.09 13.60
N PRO A 301 43.39 5.23 14.34
CA PRO A 301 43.98 4.48 15.45
C PRO A 301 44.87 3.33 14.94
N THR A 302 46.02 3.13 15.59
CA THR A 302 47.05 2.19 15.10
C THR A 302 46.82 0.72 15.46
N LYS A 303 46.19 0.45 16.61
CA LYS A 303 46.09 -0.91 17.20
C LYS A 303 44.83 -1.69 16.80
N ASN A 304 43.69 -1.01 16.66
CA ASN A 304 42.36 -1.63 16.49
C ASN A 304 41.64 -1.22 15.19
N LEU A 305 42.35 -0.70 14.18
CA LEU A 305 41.76 -0.30 12.89
C LEU A 305 41.05 -1.46 12.15
N LEU A 306 41.58 -2.68 12.26
CA LEU A 306 41.01 -3.88 11.64
C LEU A 306 39.76 -4.37 12.37
N MET A 307 39.65 -4.11 13.68
CA MET A 307 38.44 -4.25 14.48
C MET A 307 37.40 -3.19 14.07
N LEU A 308 37.76 -1.90 14.07
CA LEU A 308 36.80 -0.83 13.76
C LEU A 308 36.25 -0.91 12.31
N THR A 309 37.01 -1.50 11.38
CA THR A 309 36.53 -1.79 10.01
C THR A 309 35.93 -3.19 9.83
N GLY A 310 35.89 -4.01 10.90
CA GLY A 310 35.51 -5.42 10.86
C GLY A 310 34.04 -5.68 10.50
N GLU A 311 33.09 -4.95 11.08
CA GLU A 311 31.64 -5.11 10.79
C GLU A 311 31.28 -4.71 9.36
N VAL A 312 31.91 -3.64 8.85
CA VAL A 312 31.80 -3.23 7.45
C VAL A 312 32.38 -4.32 6.54
N ALA A 313 33.57 -4.85 6.87
CA ALA A 313 34.23 -5.92 6.12
C ALA A 313 33.46 -7.25 6.19
N ASP A 314 32.72 -7.51 7.27
CA ASP A 314 31.81 -8.65 7.41
C ASP A 314 30.59 -8.48 6.50
N ARG A 315 29.84 -7.38 6.62
CA ARG A 315 28.67 -7.10 5.75
C ARG A 315 29.01 -7.08 4.26
N THR A 316 30.18 -6.57 3.89
CA THR A 316 30.63 -6.45 2.49
C THR A 316 31.37 -7.68 1.98
N GLN A 317 31.43 -8.77 2.75
CA GLN A 317 32.07 -10.04 2.38
C GLN A 317 33.56 -9.91 2.04
N LEU A 318 34.22 -8.86 2.55
CA LEU A 318 35.64 -8.65 2.35
C LEU A 318 36.45 -9.70 3.11
N SER A 319 37.17 -10.53 2.36
CA SER A 319 38.14 -11.46 2.91
C SER A 319 39.16 -10.72 3.79
N ILE A 320 39.73 -11.41 4.77
CA ILE A 320 40.76 -10.87 5.66
C ILE A 320 41.95 -10.27 4.89
N ARG A 321 42.34 -10.88 3.76
CA ARG A 321 43.39 -10.35 2.88
C ARG A 321 42.94 -9.09 2.14
N SER A 322 41.70 -9.07 1.66
CA SER A 322 41.12 -7.92 0.95
C SER A 322 40.99 -6.69 1.87
N GLN A 323 40.48 -6.88 3.09
CA GLN A 323 40.42 -5.82 4.10
C GLN A 323 41.83 -5.32 4.44
N LEU A 324 42.77 -6.21 4.75
CA LEU A 324 44.15 -5.85 5.08
C LEU A 324 44.82 -5.04 3.96
N ALA A 325 44.65 -5.45 2.70
CA ALA A 325 45.19 -4.74 1.54
C ALA A 325 44.56 -3.35 1.34
N MET A 326 43.24 -3.23 1.51
CA MET A 326 42.53 -1.93 1.45
C MET A 326 43.00 -1.00 2.58
N THR A 327 43.02 -1.48 3.83
CA THR A 327 43.46 -0.70 4.99
C THR A 327 44.93 -0.26 4.87
N ALA A 328 45.84 -1.16 4.47
CA ALA A 328 47.24 -0.82 4.24
C ALA A 328 47.42 0.20 3.10
N THR A 329 46.63 0.10 2.03
CA THR A 329 46.64 1.09 0.94
C THR A 329 46.18 2.46 1.43
N ILE A 330 45.11 2.52 2.23
CA ILE A 330 44.61 3.78 2.82
C ILE A 330 45.66 4.42 3.74
N VAL A 331 46.30 3.65 4.62
CA VAL A 331 47.38 4.13 5.51
C VAL A 331 48.56 4.69 4.69
N LYS A 332 48.99 3.98 3.65
CA LYS A 332 50.10 4.39 2.78
C LYS A 332 49.76 5.63 1.93
N VAL A 333 48.53 5.74 1.41
CA VAL A 333 48.04 6.93 0.68
C VAL A 333 47.88 8.13 1.63
N GLY A 334 47.55 7.89 2.90
CA GLY A 334 47.59 8.89 3.97
C GLY A 334 49.00 9.34 4.38
N GLY A 335 50.06 8.71 3.85
CA GLY A 335 51.46 9.07 4.10
C GLY A 335 52.06 8.48 5.38
N ALA A 336 51.38 7.56 6.06
CA ALA A 336 51.86 6.93 7.30
C ALA A 336 52.57 5.60 7.03
N SER A 337 53.46 5.19 7.96
CA SER A 337 54.20 3.93 7.85
C SER A 337 53.32 2.74 8.26
N LEU A 338 53.42 1.63 7.54
CA LEU A 338 52.71 0.39 7.89
C LEU A 338 53.25 -0.25 9.18
N ASN A 339 54.50 0.04 9.56
CA ASN A 339 55.12 -0.47 10.78
C ASN A 339 54.49 0.10 12.06
N ASP A 340 53.83 1.26 11.96
CA ASP A 340 53.21 1.94 13.10
C ASP A 340 51.85 1.32 13.46
N PHE A 341 51.30 0.46 12.60
CA PHE A 341 49.95 -0.12 12.70
C PHE A 341 49.99 -1.63 12.90
N THR A 342 49.01 -2.18 13.61
CA THR A 342 48.89 -3.64 13.87
C THR A 342 48.28 -4.40 12.68
N LEU A 343 48.88 -4.26 11.50
CA LEU A 343 48.37 -4.79 10.22
C LEU A 343 48.96 -6.17 9.87
N SER A 344 48.35 -7.24 10.37
CA SER A 344 48.65 -8.62 9.92
C SER A 344 47.37 -9.42 9.67
N THR A 345 47.47 -10.48 8.87
CA THR A 345 46.36 -11.42 8.61
C THR A 345 45.88 -12.12 9.89
N THR A 346 46.82 -12.50 10.78
CA THR A 346 46.52 -13.11 12.08
C THR A 346 45.85 -12.11 13.03
N SER A 347 46.30 -10.86 13.04
CA SER A 347 45.69 -9.77 13.83
C SER A 347 44.26 -9.49 13.37
N ALA A 348 44.05 -9.38 12.05
CA ALA A 348 42.73 -9.18 11.45
C ALA A 348 41.75 -10.32 11.77
N TRP A 349 42.22 -11.58 11.70
CA TRP A 349 41.40 -12.75 12.05
C TRP A 349 40.99 -12.76 13.52
N ARG A 350 41.94 -12.48 14.43
CA ARG A 350 41.67 -12.41 15.88
C ARG A 350 40.68 -11.29 16.20
N GLN A 351 40.97 -10.07 15.75
CA GLN A 351 40.14 -8.89 16.03
C GLN A 351 38.71 -9.02 15.49
N ARG A 352 38.50 -9.56 14.28
CA ARG A 352 37.14 -9.81 13.77
C ARG A 352 36.39 -10.87 14.58
N ASN A 353 37.04 -11.95 15.00
CA ASN A 353 36.37 -12.97 15.82
C ASN A 353 35.99 -12.44 17.21
N GLU A 354 36.91 -11.76 17.88
CA GLU A 354 36.69 -11.11 19.18
C GLU A 354 35.56 -10.06 19.12
N GLN A 355 35.57 -9.24 18.07
CA GLN A 355 34.50 -8.28 17.80
C GLN A 355 33.15 -8.96 17.53
N ARG A 356 33.09 -9.99 16.68
CA ARG A 356 31.82 -10.69 16.40
C ARG A 356 31.17 -11.24 17.67
N VAL A 357 31.97 -11.88 18.52
CA VAL A 357 31.51 -12.38 19.84
C VAL A 357 31.01 -11.24 20.71
N THR A 358 31.80 -10.16 20.82
CA THR A 358 31.47 -9.00 21.66
C THR A 358 30.22 -8.27 21.17
N THR A 359 30.15 -7.90 19.88
CA THR A 359 29.00 -7.24 19.28
C THR A 359 27.75 -8.13 19.34
N ALA A 360 27.83 -9.43 19.06
CA ALA A 360 26.68 -10.33 19.16
C ALA A 360 26.18 -10.51 20.61
N ASN A 361 27.09 -10.60 21.59
CA ASN A 361 26.70 -10.64 23.01
C ASN A 361 26.07 -9.32 23.45
N ASN A 362 26.61 -8.17 23.04
CA ASN A 362 26.03 -6.86 23.30
C ASN A 362 24.64 -6.71 22.65
N ILE A 363 24.43 -7.24 21.44
CA ILE A 363 23.12 -7.29 20.78
C ILE A 363 22.13 -8.14 21.58
N LYS A 364 22.55 -9.31 22.11
CA LYS A 364 21.68 -10.20 22.89
C LYS A 364 21.38 -9.67 24.30
N GLN A 365 22.29 -8.91 24.91
CA GLN A 365 22.11 -8.29 26.23
C GLN A 365 21.25 -7.02 26.18
N ASN A 366 21.42 -6.19 25.14
CA ASN A 366 20.71 -4.91 24.97
C ASN A 366 19.46 -5.02 24.08
N TRP A 367 18.86 -6.21 23.94
CA TRP A 367 17.64 -6.38 23.16
C TRP A 367 16.39 -6.29 24.04
N ASP A 368 15.61 -5.23 23.84
CA ASP A 368 14.28 -5.11 24.42
C ASP A 368 13.34 -6.17 23.83
N LYS A 369 12.99 -7.19 24.63
CA LYS A 369 12.02 -8.20 24.19
C LYS A 369 10.61 -7.60 24.08
N PRO A 370 9.83 -7.88 23.01
CA PRO A 370 8.44 -7.47 22.94
C PRO A 370 7.58 -8.25 23.96
N PRO A 371 6.50 -7.65 24.50
CA PRO A 371 5.59 -8.32 25.44
C PRO A 371 4.71 -9.40 24.78
N PHE A 372 4.66 -9.41 23.44
CA PHE A 372 3.94 -10.38 22.64
C PHE A 372 4.83 -10.79 21.46
N ALA A 373 5.19 -12.06 21.36
CA ALA A 373 6.11 -12.58 20.36
C ALA A 373 5.40 -13.46 19.32
N ILE A 374 5.77 -13.27 18.06
CA ILE A 374 5.36 -14.04 16.89
C ILE A 374 6.61 -14.71 16.34
N VAL A 375 6.68 -16.04 16.35
CA VAL A 375 7.89 -16.80 15.97
C VAL A 375 7.80 -17.23 14.50
N HIS A 376 8.86 -16.98 13.74
CA HIS A 376 8.98 -17.30 12.31
C HIS A 376 10.10 -18.33 12.12
N TRP A 377 9.88 -19.36 11.32
CA TRP A 377 10.97 -20.27 10.92
C TRP A 377 10.87 -20.78 9.48
N ASP A 378 12.03 -20.99 8.87
CA ASP A 378 12.22 -21.59 7.55
C ASP A 378 13.50 -22.44 7.59
N SER A 379 13.50 -23.59 6.90
CA SER A 379 14.59 -24.56 6.91
C SER A 379 15.09 -24.84 5.49
N LYS A 380 16.41 -24.81 5.31
CA LYS A 380 17.01 -25.08 4.00
C LYS A 380 18.28 -25.91 4.07
N LEU A 381 18.31 -26.98 3.28
CA LEU A 381 19.51 -27.74 2.96
C LEU A 381 20.49 -26.88 2.15
N LEU A 382 21.67 -26.62 2.71
CA LEU A 382 22.75 -25.88 2.07
C LEU A 382 23.99 -26.77 1.92
N LYS A 383 24.69 -26.67 0.78
CA LYS A 383 26.00 -27.31 0.63
C LYS A 383 27.05 -26.47 1.34
N SER A 384 27.74 -27.07 2.32
CA SER A 384 28.93 -26.50 2.97
C SER A 384 30.12 -26.43 2.00
N PHE A 385 31.18 -25.72 2.38
CA PHE A 385 32.47 -25.70 1.65
C PHE A 385 33.06 -27.12 1.46
N THR A 386 32.70 -28.09 2.30
CA THR A 386 33.14 -29.50 2.18
C THR A 386 32.33 -30.32 1.17
N GLY A 387 31.34 -29.71 0.50
CA GLY A 387 30.41 -30.39 -0.39
C GLY A 387 29.28 -31.14 0.32
N ARG A 388 29.43 -31.45 1.62
CA ARG A 388 28.36 -32.04 2.44
C ARG A 388 27.16 -31.10 2.51
N GLY A 389 25.97 -31.66 2.34
CA GLY A 389 24.70 -30.99 2.66
C GLY A 389 24.55 -30.84 4.16
N GLU A 390 24.02 -29.70 4.58
CA GLU A 390 23.89 -29.29 5.97
C GLU A 390 22.57 -28.52 6.11
N GLU A 391 21.67 -28.98 6.97
CA GLU A 391 20.36 -28.33 7.15
C GLU A 391 20.53 -27.10 8.06
N ARG A 392 19.86 -26.01 7.73
CA ARG A 392 19.90 -24.73 8.46
C ARG A 392 18.49 -24.27 8.75
N LEU A 393 18.19 -23.90 10.00
CA LEU A 393 16.90 -23.35 10.40
C LEU A 393 17.05 -21.88 10.78
N ALA A 394 16.55 -20.96 9.96
CA ALA A 394 16.46 -19.55 10.37
C ALA A 394 15.31 -19.36 11.34
N VAL A 395 15.57 -18.75 12.49
CA VAL A 395 14.56 -18.49 13.53
C VAL A 395 14.53 -17.00 13.86
N LEU A 396 13.35 -16.39 13.71
CA LEU A 396 13.16 -14.96 13.98
C LEU A 396 11.92 -14.73 14.86
N VAL A 397 11.87 -13.57 15.51
CA VAL A 397 10.69 -13.07 16.22
C VAL A 397 10.27 -11.72 15.64
N SER A 398 8.97 -11.54 15.38
CA SER A 398 8.34 -10.22 15.30
C SER A 398 7.43 -10.00 16.51
N GLY A 399 7.03 -8.76 16.77
CA GLY A 399 6.27 -8.40 17.98
C GLY A 399 5.16 -7.39 17.70
N GLY A 400 4.58 -7.44 16.51
CA GLY A 400 3.63 -6.45 16.02
C GLY A 400 4.17 -5.02 16.20
N SER A 401 3.37 -4.15 16.81
CA SER A 401 3.71 -2.74 17.03
C SER A 401 4.89 -2.52 18.00
N PHE A 402 5.29 -3.53 18.77
CA PHE A 402 6.36 -3.43 19.77
C PHE A 402 7.75 -3.73 19.21
N LEU A 403 7.84 -4.41 18.07
CA LEU A 403 9.12 -4.77 17.43
C LEU A 403 9.02 -4.50 15.91
N PRO A 404 9.30 -3.26 15.46
CA PRO A 404 8.95 -2.79 14.10
C PRO A 404 9.80 -3.40 12.98
N THR A 405 10.86 -4.14 13.31
CA THR A 405 11.55 -5.02 12.35
C THR A 405 11.78 -6.38 13.03
N PRO A 406 11.46 -7.51 12.37
CA PRO A 406 11.73 -8.84 12.92
C PRO A 406 13.19 -8.99 13.34
N LYS A 407 13.42 -9.64 14.48
CA LYS A 407 14.74 -9.90 15.06
C LYS A 407 15.19 -11.33 14.76
N LEU A 408 16.41 -11.49 14.25
CA LEU A 408 17.05 -12.81 14.10
C LEU A 408 17.50 -13.36 15.46
N LEU A 409 17.04 -14.55 15.85
CA LEU A 409 17.52 -15.26 17.04
C LEU A 409 18.76 -16.13 16.73
N GLY A 410 18.74 -16.81 15.58
CA GLY A 410 19.84 -17.65 15.10
C GLY A 410 19.54 -18.31 13.75
N ILE A 411 20.55 -18.97 13.17
CA ILE A 411 20.43 -19.86 12.00
C ILE A 411 21.16 -21.20 12.24
N PRO A 412 20.93 -21.91 13.36
CA PRO A 412 21.69 -23.11 13.74
C PRO A 412 21.56 -24.27 12.74
N ALA A 413 22.53 -25.18 12.85
CA ALA A 413 22.59 -26.45 12.11
C ALA A 413 21.56 -27.47 12.64
N MET A 414 21.04 -28.31 11.73
CA MET A 414 20.21 -29.47 12.08
C MET A 414 20.70 -30.73 11.35
N ASN A 415 20.39 -31.90 11.93
CA ASN A 415 20.65 -33.21 11.31
C ASN A 415 19.59 -33.58 10.27
N ASP A 416 18.36 -33.09 10.46
CA ASP A 416 17.19 -33.35 9.62
C ASP A 416 16.19 -32.18 9.74
N SER A 417 15.21 -32.14 8.83
CA SER A 417 14.14 -31.13 8.78
C SER A 417 12.79 -31.64 9.33
N THR A 418 12.80 -32.61 10.27
CA THR A 418 11.58 -33.08 10.91
C THR A 418 11.00 -32.04 11.87
N GLY A 419 9.68 -32.10 12.09
CA GLY A 419 9.00 -31.19 13.00
C GLY A 419 9.48 -31.24 14.45
N LEU A 420 10.08 -32.35 14.89
CA LEU A 420 10.70 -32.46 16.22
C LEU A 420 12.07 -31.78 16.29
N SER A 421 12.93 -32.00 15.28
CA SER A 421 14.24 -31.33 15.20
C SER A 421 14.08 -29.81 15.07
N GLN A 422 13.15 -29.35 14.22
CA GLN A 422 12.76 -27.95 14.11
C GLN A 422 12.27 -27.40 15.45
N HIS A 423 11.32 -28.08 16.12
CA HIS A 423 10.77 -27.66 17.41
C HIS A 423 11.85 -27.47 18.48
N ASN A 424 12.69 -28.48 18.68
CA ASN A 424 13.74 -28.45 19.71
C ASN A 424 14.70 -27.26 19.50
N VAL A 425 15.07 -26.97 18.26
CA VAL A 425 15.97 -25.87 17.90
C VAL A 425 15.32 -24.51 18.16
N VAL A 426 14.06 -24.31 17.77
CA VAL A 426 13.34 -23.04 18.02
C VAL A 426 13.13 -22.86 19.53
N MET A 427 12.74 -23.91 20.27
CA MET A 427 12.58 -23.84 21.73
C MET A 427 13.87 -23.44 22.45
N ASN A 428 15.01 -24.06 22.10
CA ASN A 428 16.30 -23.72 22.69
C ASN A 428 16.63 -22.23 22.48
N LEU A 429 16.40 -21.69 21.28
CA LEU A 429 16.61 -20.27 20.99
C LEU A 429 15.64 -19.36 21.77
N LEU A 430 14.36 -19.75 21.93
CA LEU A 430 13.39 -18.95 22.69
C LEU A 430 13.70 -18.91 24.20
N GLU A 431 14.29 -19.98 24.75
CA GLU A 431 14.78 -20.03 26.13
C GLU A 431 16.08 -19.23 26.28
N GLU A 432 17.03 -19.41 25.36
CA GLU A 432 18.28 -18.64 25.28
C GLU A 432 18.09 -17.12 25.19
N TRP A 433 17.04 -16.68 24.50
CA TRP A 433 16.66 -15.28 24.33
C TRP A 433 15.55 -14.84 25.31
N LYS A 434 15.17 -15.69 26.29
CA LYS A 434 14.25 -15.39 27.40
C LYS A 434 12.87 -14.87 26.99
N ILE A 435 12.34 -15.39 25.88
CA ILE A 435 11.10 -14.94 25.24
C ILE A 435 10.06 -16.06 25.03
N LYS A 436 10.38 -17.31 25.41
CA LYS A 436 9.49 -18.48 25.36
C LYS A 436 8.06 -18.20 25.85
N ASP A 437 7.94 -17.55 27.00
CA ASP A 437 6.65 -17.38 27.68
C ASP A 437 5.78 -16.28 27.04
N ASP A 438 6.39 -15.33 26.32
CA ASP A 438 5.73 -14.22 25.63
C ASP A 438 5.20 -14.60 24.22
N VAL A 439 5.45 -15.83 23.75
CA VAL A 439 5.03 -16.30 22.41
C VAL A 439 3.51 -16.47 22.33
N ILE A 440 2.86 -15.72 21.44
CA ILE A 440 1.42 -15.82 21.18
C ILE A 440 1.06 -16.36 19.80
N ALA A 441 2.02 -16.39 18.85
CA ALA A 441 1.76 -16.81 17.48
C ALA A 441 2.98 -17.47 16.82
N LEU A 442 2.70 -18.32 15.83
CA LEU A 442 3.68 -19.04 15.01
C LEU A 442 3.40 -18.76 13.53
N VAL A 443 4.43 -18.37 12.77
CA VAL A 443 4.39 -18.14 11.32
C VAL A 443 5.29 -19.16 10.63
N PHE A 444 4.72 -19.90 9.69
CA PHE A 444 5.38 -21.05 9.06
C PHE A 444 4.79 -21.40 7.70
N ASP A 445 5.60 -22.05 6.87
CA ASP A 445 5.18 -22.62 5.59
C ASP A 445 4.33 -23.88 5.80
N THR A 446 3.36 -24.17 4.93
CA THR A 446 2.34 -25.21 5.17
C THR A 446 2.80 -26.65 4.90
N THR A 447 4.06 -26.95 5.19
CA THR A 447 4.66 -28.28 5.03
C THR A 447 4.10 -29.29 6.04
N ALA A 448 4.33 -30.59 5.80
CA ALA A 448 3.95 -31.64 6.74
C ALA A 448 4.80 -31.59 8.04
N SER A 449 6.07 -31.21 7.97
CA SER A 449 6.95 -31.05 9.14
C SER A 449 6.54 -29.87 10.02
N ASN A 450 5.98 -28.80 9.46
CA ASN A 450 5.42 -27.70 10.25
C ASN A 450 4.02 -28.03 10.80
N THR A 451 3.14 -28.56 9.94
CA THR A 451 1.68 -28.57 10.18
C THR A 451 1.05 -29.92 10.53
N GLY A 452 1.86 -30.97 10.74
CA GLY A 452 1.37 -32.30 11.12
C GLY A 452 0.67 -32.31 12.49
N ARG A 453 -0.52 -32.90 12.58
CA ARG A 453 -1.38 -32.88 13.79
C ARG A 453 -0.71 -33.45 15.05
N VAL A 454 0.18 -34.44 14.89
CA VAL A 454 0.86 -35.12 16.01
C VAL A 454 2.35 -34.80 16.07
N HIS A 455 3.01 -34.75 14.90
CA HIS A 455 4.47 -34.64 14.75
C HIS A 455 4.93 -33.36 14.03
N GLY A 456 4.04 -32.39 13.80
CA GLY A 456 4.40 -31.09 13.25
C GLY A 456 5.04 -30.19 14.30
N CYS A 457 5.98 -29.33 13.89
CA CYS A 457 6.65 -28.35 14.75
C CYS A 457 5.65 -27.53 15.58
N ALA A 458 4.61 -26.97 14.93
CA ALA A 458 3.58 -26.21 15.64
C ALA A 458 2.77 -27.05 16.67
N ALA A 459 2.57 -28.34 16.39
CA ALA A 459 1.90 -29.27 17.33
C ALA A 459 2.80 -29.71 18.49
N TYR A 460 4.13 -29.64 18.35
CA TYR A 460 5.06 -29.78 19.48
C TYR A 460 5.15 -28.50 20.30
N PHE A 461 5.08 -27.33 19.66
CA PHE A 461 5.08 -26.02 20.33
C PHE A 461 4.01 -25.89 21.40
N GLU A 462 2.74 -26.13 21.07
CA GLU A 462 1.65 -26.00 22.05
C GLU A 462 1.74 -27.05 23.18
N LYS A 463 2.34 -28.21 22.94
CA LYS A 463 2.61 -29.21 24.00
C LYS A 463 3.69 -28.73 24.97
N SER A 464 4.75 -28.10 24.46
CA SER A 464 5.86 -27.58 25.28
C SER A 464 5.55 -26.25 25.97
N LEU A 465 4.58 -25.47 25.45
CA LEU A 465 4.03 -24.27 26.10
C LEU A 465 2.81 -24.57 26.98
N GLN A 466 2.20 -25.76 26.84
CA GLN A 466 0.97 -26.20 27.53
C GLN A 466 -0.26 -25.28 27.33
N ARG A 467 -0.28 -24.48 26.26
CA ARG A 467 -1.38 -23.58 25.89
C ARG A 467 -1.49 -23.42 24.37
N SER A 468 -2.69 -23.11 23.87
CA SER A 468 -2.89 -22.71 22.47
C SER A 468 -2.16 -21.42 22.12
N ILE A 469 -1.82 -21.29 20.84
CA ILE A 469 -1.24 -20.09 20.20
C ILE A 469 -1.87 -19.91 18.81
N LEU A 470 -1.63 -18.78 18.14
CA LEU A 470 -2.15 -18.54 16.79
C LEU A 470 -1.28 -19.22 15.72
N TRP A 471 -1.88 -20.05 14.88
CA TRP A 471 -1.23 -20.78 13.77
C TRP A 471 -1.32 -19.97 12.47
N LEU A 472 -0.45 -18.97 12.33
CA LEU A 472 -0.42 -18.04 11.19
C LEU A 472 0.31 -18.65 9.99
N ALA A 473 -0.32 -19.62 9.35
CA ALA A 473 0.18 -20.25 8.13
C ALA A 473 0.53 -19.19 7.05
N CYS A 474 1.70 -19.32 6.43
CA CYS A 474 2.25 -18.34 5.49
C CYS A 474 1.33 -18.13 4.26
N ARG A 475 0.69 -16.95 4.15
CA ARG A 475 -0.25 -16.69 3.05
C ARG A 475 0.40 -16.58 1.68
N HIS A 476 1.65 -16.12 1.58
CA HIS A 476 2.42 -16.22 0.34
C HIS A 476 2.51 -17.69 -0.11
N HIS A 477 2.99 -18.59 0.75
CA HIS A 477 3.12 -20.02 0.43
C HIS A 477 1.79 -20.67 0.04
N ILE A 478 0.68 -20.30 0.71
CA ILE A 478 -0.67 -20.78 0.36
C ILE A 478 -1.04 -20.37 -1.08
N TYR A 479 -0.91 -19.10 -1.44
CA TYR A 479 -1.18 -18.65 -2.80
C TYR A 479 -0.19 -19.22 -3.84
N GLU A 480 1.09 -19.40 -3.49
CA GLU A 480 2.09 -20.07 -4.34
C GLU A 480 1.69 -21.52 -4.66
N LEU A 481 1.12 -22.26 -3.69
CA LEU A 481 0.56 -23.59 -3.94
C LEU A 481 -0.66 -23.56 -4.86
N HIS A 482 -1.54 -22.56 -4.76
CA HIS A 482 -2.71 -22.45 -5.63
C HIS A 482 -2.32 -22.24 -7.10
N ILE A 483 -1.45 -21.28 -7.41
CA ILE A 483 -0.95 -21.08 -8.78
C ILE A 483 -0.13 -22.28 -9.28
N LYS A 484 0.60 -22.97 -8.40
CA LYS A 484 1.32 -24.20 -8.74
C LYS A 484 0.39 -25.30 -9.24
N HIS A 485 -0.62 -25.68 -8.46
CA HIS A 485 -1.47 -26.83 -8.79
C HIS A 485 -2.33 -26.55 -10.02
N VAL A 486 -2.84 -25.32 -10.17
CA VAL A 486 -3.56 -24.89 -11.38
C VAL A 486 -2.67 -24.97 -12.63
N ALA A 487 -1.42 -24.49 -12.56
CA ALA A 487 -0.47 -24.66 -13.66
C ALA A 487 -0.14 -26.14 -13.95
N GLU A 488 -0.01 -26.98 -12.92
CA GLU A 488 0.22 -28.43 -13.07
C GLU A 488 -0.95 -29.20 -13.70
N VAL A 489 -2.17 -28.68 -13.60
CA VAL A 489 -3.35 -29.22 -14.30
C VAL A 489 -3.46 -28.68 -15.73
N ILE A 490 -3.25 -27.38 -15.96
CA ILE A 490 -3.37 -26.78 -17.30
C ILE A 490 -2.27 -27.28 -18.25
N ARG A 491 -1.01 -27.36 -17.82
CA ARG A 491 0.14 -27.81 -18.64
C ARG A 491 0.39 -29.33 -18.58
N GLY A 492 -0.22 -30.01 -17.61
CA GLY A 492 0.10 -31.39 -17.24
C GLY A 492 1.37 -31.55 -16.37
N LYS A 493 1.71 -32.81 -16.07
CA LYS A 493 2.80 -33.16 -15.15
C LYS A 493 4.16 -33.20 -15.84
N THR A 494 5.06 -32.30 -15.46
CA THR A 494 6.47 -32.26 -15.92
C THR A 494 7.42 -32.91 -14.91
N THR A 495 8.42 -33.66 -15.39
CA THR A 495 9.49 -34.26 -14.56
C THR A 495 10.75 -33.40 -14.43
N GLY A 496 10.84 -32.28 -15.14
CA GLY A 496 11.97 -31.35 -15.11
C GLY A 496 12.01 -30.44 -13.87
N THR A 497 13.16 -29.80 -13.65
CA THR A 497 13.39 -28.84 -12.55
C THR A 497 13.16 -27.38 -12.95
N THR A 498 12.89 -27.11 -14.23
CA THR A 498 12.59 -25.80 -14.81
C THR A 498 11.53 -25.93 -15.91
N GLU A 499 10.70 -24.90 -16.08
CA GLU A 499 9.72 -24.82 -17.18
C GLU A 499 10.44 -24.69 -18.53
N THR A 500 10.25 -25.65 -19.44
CA THR A 500 10.87 -25.62 -20.79
C THR A 500 10.43 -24.41 -21.61
N LEU A 501 9.13 -24.09 -21.57
CA LEU A 501 8.56 -22.91 -22.24
C LEU A 501 9.19 -21.60 -21.76
N PHE A 502 9.34 -21.43 -20.44
CA PHE A 502 9.98 -20.24 -19.88
C PHE A 502 11.48 -20.19 -20.23
N VAL A 503 12.18 -21.34 -20.29
CA VAL A 503 13.59 -21.39 -20.71
C VAL A 503 13.74 -21.00 -22.19
N ARG A 504 12.82 -21.41 -23.07
CA ARG A 504 12.76 -20.92 -24.46
C ARG A 504 12.59 -19.40 -24.49
N PHE A 505 11.58 -18.88 -23.79
CA PHE A 505 11.32 -17.44 -23.68
C PHE A 505 12.48 -16.63 -23.06
N GLN A 506 13.30 -17.23 -22.18
CA GLN A 506 14.53 -16.62 -21.67
C GLN A 506 15.65 -16.56 -22.70
N ALA A 507 15.80 -17.59 -23.52
CA ALA A 507 16.83 -17.67 -24.56
C ALA A 507 16.53 -16.72 -25.72
N ASP A 508 15.28 -16.70 -26.17
CA ASP A 508 14.83 -15.88 -27.30
C ASP A 508 14.67 -14.39 -26.94
N TRP A 509 14.72 -14.04 -25.64
CA TRP A 509 14.47 -12.67 -25.17
C TRP A 509 15.24 -11.57 -25.93
N ASP A 510 16.51 -11.81 -26.25
CA ASP A 510 17.37 -10.82 -26.88
C ASP A 510 17.13 -10.71 -28.41
N THR A 511 16.30 -11.57 -29.00
CA THR A 511 15.88 -11.51 -30.41
C THR A 511 14.44 -10.99 -30.60
N LEU A 512 13.59 -11.15 -29.58
CA LEU A 512 12.21 -10.63 -29.58
C LEU A 512 12.16 -9.09 -29.65
N ASP A 513 11.16 -8.53 -30.35
CA ASP A 513 10.85 -7.11 -30.20
C ASP A 513 10.33 -6.83 -28.78
N GLN A 514 11.04 -5.93 -28.08
CA GLN A 514 10.76 -5.49 -26.71
C GLN A 514 9.99 -4.16 -26.63
N SER A 515 9.51 -3.64 -27.77
CA SER A 515 8.62 -2.46 -27.82
C SER A 515 7.32 -2.70 -27.02
N THR A 516 6.63 -1.63 -26.66
CA THR A 516 5.36 -1.71 -25.90
C THR A 516 4.12 -1.52 -26.78
N GLU A 517 4.27 -1.54 -28.11
CA GLU A 517 3.22 -1.20 -29.08
C GLU A 517 2.59 -2.46 -29.70
N GLY A 518 1.26 -2.60 -29.63
CA GLY A 518 0.56 -3.74 -30.23
C GLY A 518 0.65 -5.07 -29.47
N LEU A 519 0.99 -5.04 -28.17
CA LEU A 519 0.90 -6.19 -27.26
C LEU A 519 -0.53 -6.78 -27.27
N ARG A 520 -0.68 -8.10 -27.05
CA ARG A 520 -2.00 -8.71 -26.80
C ARG A 520 -2.48 -8.28 -25.42
N LEU A 521 -3.72 -7.86 -25.30
CA LEU A 521 -4.35 -7.47 -24.03
C LEU A 521 -5.46 -8.48 -23.70
N PHE A 522 -5.95 -8.45 -22.46
CA PHE A 522 -7.15 -9.18 -22.04
C PHE A 522 -8.35 -8.74 -22.88
N ASP A 523 -9.12 -9.70 -23.38
CA ASP A 523 -10.35 -9.40 -24.11
C ASP A 523 -11.50 -9.13 -23.13
N TRP A 524 -12.22 -8.04 -23.37
CA TRP A 524 -13.37 -7.61 -22.57
C TRP A 524 -14.71 -7.92 -23.26
N SER A 525 -14.68 -8.61 -24.40
CA SER A 525 -15.83 -8.85 -25.30
C SER A 525 -16.24 -10.33 -25.45
N GLU A 526 -15.57 -11.25 -24.75
CA GLU A 526 -15.96 -12.67 -24.71
C GLU A 526 -17.37 -12.84 -24.10
N GLU A 527 -18.31 -13.38 -24.89
CA GLU A 527 -19.70 -13.61 -24.47
C GLU A 527 -19.82 -14.74 -23.41
N ASP A 528 -18.81 -15.60 -23.29
CA ASP A 528 -18.77 -16.77 -22.40
C ASP A 528 -18.23 -16.48 -20.97
N LEU A 529 -17.76 -15.26 -20.69
CA LEU A 529 -17.20 -14.91 -19.36
C LEU A 529 -18.28 -14.64 -18.31
N ASP A 530 -18.15 -15.27 -17.13
CA ASP A 530 -19.02 -14.99 -15.97
C ASP A 530 -18.96 -13.50 -15.59
N GLU A 531 -20.13 -12.84 -15.56
CA GLU A 531 -20.29 -11.41 -15.25
C GLU A 531 -19.54 -10.99 -13.97
N ARG A 532 -19.48 -11.87 -12.97
CA ARG A 532 -18.79 -11.62 -11.69
C ARG A 532 -17.27 -11.67 -11.82
N LEU A 533 -16.73 -12.47 -12.75
CA LEU A 533 -15.31 -12.45 -13.09
C LEU A 533 -14.94 -11.19 -13.87
N ILE A 534 -15.81 -10.74 -14.78
CA ILE A 534 -15.66 -9.44 -15.47
C ILE A 534 -15.71 -8.28 -14.47
N GLU A 535 -16.65 -8.29 -13.52
CA GLU A 535 -16.72 -7.29 -12.45
C GLU A 535 -15.48 -7.37 -11.54
N HIS A 536 -15.01 -8.59 -11.22
CA HIS A 536 -13.80 -8.75 -10.43
C HIS A 536 -12.56 -8.19 -11.16
N ALA A 537 -12.38 -8.49 -12.45
CA ALA A 537 -11.30 -7.96 -13.28
C ALA A 537 -11.30 -6.42 -13.28
N LYS A 538 -12.47 -5.78 -13.40
CA LYS A 538 -12.63 -4.30 -13.31
C LYS A 538 -12.17 -3.79 -11.93
N ASN A 539 -12.58 -4.46 -10.85
CA ASN A 539 -12.14 -4.12 -9.49
C ASN A 539 -10.63 -4.34 -9.27
N VAL A 540 -10.02 -5.37 -9.89
CA VAL A 540 -8.56 -5.61 -9.86
C VAL A 540 -7.82 -4.51 -10.61
N LEU A 541 -8.26 -4.13 -11.81
CA LEU A 541 -7.67 -3.03 -12.58
C LEU A 541 -7.70 -1.71 -11.81
N ILE A 542 -8.83 -1.35 -11.18
CA ILE A 542 -8.95 -0.15 -10.36
C ILE A 542 -7.97 -0.18 -9.17
N TRP A 543 -7.97 -1.29 -8.42
CA TRP A 543 -7.07 -1.46 -7.26
C TRP A 543 -5.59 -1.41 -7.64
N ALA A 544 -5.21 -2.09 -8.73
CA ALA A 544 -3.84 -2.15 -9.21
C ALA A 544 -3.36 -0.76 -9.69
N SER A 545 -4.22 -0.03 -10.41
CA SER A 545 -3.96 1.35 -10.84
C SER A 545 -3.76 2.31 -9.66
N ASP A 546 -4.61 2.22 -8.62
CA ASP A 546 -4.46 2.98 -7.38
C ASP A 546 -3.13 2.64 -6.66
N CYS A 547 -2.74 1.37 -6.63
CA CYS A 547 -1.47 0.94 -6.05
C CYS A 547 -0.24 1.46 -6.81
N LEU A 548 -0.31 1.60 -8.14
CA LEU A 548 0.74 2.27 -8.93
C LEU A 548 0.79 3.78 -8.67
N LEU A 549 -0.38 4.44 -8.60
CA LEU A 549 -0.48 5.87 -8.30
C LEU A 549 0.09 6.21 -6.91
N ARG A 550 -0.18 5.38 -5.90
CA ARG A 550 0.34 5.53 -4.53
C ARG A 550 1.76 5.01 -4.34
N LYS A 551 2.33 4.31 -5.32
CA LYS A 551 3.64 3.61 -5.25
C LYS A 551 3.69 2.61 -4.08
N THR A 552 2.61 1.87 -3.88
CA THR A 552 2.39 0.97 -2.71
C THR A 552 3.46 -0.11 -2.58
N PHE A 553 4.07 -0.56 -3.68
CA PHE A 553 5.01 -1.68 -3.70
C PHE A 553 6.46 -1.19 -3.92
N PRO A 554 7.32 -1.18 -2.89
CA PRO A 554 8.74 -0.84 -3.03
C PRO A 554 9.61 -2.03 -3.48
N ARG A 555 9.03 -3.24 -3.57
CA ARG A 555 9.72 -4.46 -4.00
C ARG A 555 9.54 -4.63 -5.51
N GLU A 556 10.64 -4.73 -6.25
CA GLU A 556 10.67 -4.55 -7.71
C GLU A 556 9.92 -5.62 -8.52
N ASP A 557 9.87 -6.86 -8.03
CA ASP A 557 9.11 -7.96 -8.62
C ASP A 557 7.60 -7.83 -8.33
N TYR A 558 7.22 -7.32 -7.15
CA TYR A 558 5.82 -7.02 -6.80
C TYR A 558 5.31 -5.86 -7.66
N LEU A 559 6.12 -4.81 -7.82
CA LEU A 559 5.84 -3.69 -8.72
C LEU A 559 5.68 -4.16 -10.18
N GLU A 560 6.57 -5.04 -10.64
CA GLU A 560 6.49 -5.62 -11.99
C GLU A 560 5.22 -6.45 -12.20
N LEU A 561 4.82 -7.28 -11.23
CA LEU A 561 3.56 -8.03 -11.30
C LEU A 561 2.34 -7.10 -11.39
N VAL A 562 2.28 -6.02 -10.60
CA VAL A 562 1.19 -5.03 -10.68
C VAL A 562 1.18 -4.33 -12.05
N VAL A 563 2.34 -3.88 -12.54
CA VAL A 563 2.45 -3.22 -13.84
C VAL A 563 1.98 -4.14 -14.97
N LEU A 564 2.42 -5.40 -14.98
CA LEU A 564 1.97 -6.40 -15.97
C LEU A 564 0.47 -6.68 -15.86
N THR A 565 -0.09 -6.76 -14.65
CA THR A 565 -1.53 -6.95 -14.43
C THR A 565 -2.35 -5.76 -14.94
N VAL A 566 -1.88 -4.52 -14.71
CA VAL A 566 -2.55 -3.31 -15.24
C VAL A 566 -2.51 -3.29 -16.77
N ILE A 567 -1.37 -3.59 -17.40
CA ILE A 567 -1.27 -3.63 -18.87
C ILE A 567 -2.15 -4.74 -19.44
N TYR A 568 -2.09 -5.95 -18.87
CA TYR A 568 -2.89 -7.10 -19.28
C TYR A 568 -4.38 -6.73 -19.32
N LEU A 569 -4.91 -6.12 -18.26
CA LEU A 569 -6.30 -5.66 -18.18
C LEU A 569 -6.62 -4.41 -19.04
N GLY A 570 -5.71 -3.93 -19.89
CA GLY A 570 -5.92 -2.76 -20.76
C GLY A 570 -5.77 -1.40 -20.07
N GLY A 571 -5.17 -1.36 -18.89
CA GLY A 571 -5.02 -0.17 -18.05
C GLY A 571 -3.91 0.80 -18.48
N SER A 572 -4.11 2.08 -18.17
CA SER A 572 -3.11 3.14 -18.39
C SER A 572 -2.16 3.28 -17.21
N LEU A 573 -0.85 3.33 -17.49
CA LEU A 573 0.19 3.48 -16.46
C LEU A 573 0.45 4.96 -16.10
N PRO A 574 0.77 5.30 -14.84
CA PRO A 574 1.02 6.69 -14.42
C PRO A 574 2.25 7.38 -15.04
N VAL A 575 3.14 6.63 -15.69
CA VAL A 575 4.39 7.13 -16.28
C VAL A 575 4.55 6.55 -17.69
N ARG A 576 4.84 7.40 -18.68
CA ARG A 576 4.92 7.01 -20.10
C ARG A 576 6.00 5.98 -20.44
N THR A 577 7.07 5.90 -19.65
CA THR A 577 8.22 5.01 -19.93
C THR A 577 8.06 3.65 -19.25
N PHE A 578 7.05 2.89 -19.65
CA PHE A 578 7.07 1.45 -19.41
C PHE A 578 8.11 0.79 -20.33
N LYS A 579 8.77 -0.26 -19.82
CA LYS A 579 9.59 -1.19 -20.60
C LYS A 579 9.43 -2.58 -20.00
N LEU A 580 9.26 -3.59 -20.85
CA LEU A 580 9.32 -4.98 -20.42
C LEU A 580 10.74 -5.30 -19.94
N ARG A 581 10.87 -5.88 -18.75
CA ARG A 581 12.17 -6.27 -18.16
C ARG A 581 12.55 -7.67 -18.63
N LYS A 582 13.85 -7.94 -18.81
CA LYS A 582 14.36 -9.29 -19.14
C LYS A 582 13.88 -10.31 -18.10
N PRO A 583 13.31 -11.47 -18.50
CA PRO A 583 12.76 -12.44 -17.56
C PRO A 583 13.78 -12.98 -16.56
N GLY A 584 13.45 -12.86 -15.27
CA GLY A 584 14.31 -13.25 -14.15
C GLY A 584 14.48 -14.77 -14.00
N ALA A 585 15.45 -15.19 -13.19
CA ALA A 585 15.86 -16.59 -13.06
C ALA A 585 14.69 -17.55 -12.75
N ASN A 586 14.36 -18.41 -13.73
CA ASN A 586 13.36 -19.46 -13.63
C ASN A 586 13.84 -20.58 -12.68
N HIS A 587 13.15 -20.70 -11.55
CA HIS A 587 13.21 -21.88 -10.68
C HIS A 587 11.79 -22.21 -10.23
N HIS A 588 11.40 -23.48 -10.25
CA HIS A 588 10.07 -23.90 -9.80
C HIS A 588 9.77 -23.55 -8.32
N ALA A 589 10.75 -23.16 -7.50
CA ALA A 589 10.58 -22.71 -6.11
C ALA A 589 10.47 -21.17 -5.94
N ARG A 590 9.95 -20.46 -6.96
CA ARG A 590 9.67 -19.01 -6.92
C ARG A 590 8.41 -18.71 -7.74
N PHE A 591 7.22 -18.95 -7.20
CA PHE A 591 5.99 -18.99 -8.01
C PHE A 591 5.53 -17.62 -8.49
N MET A 592 5.92 -16.53 -7.80
CA MET A 592 5.83 -15.18 -8.37
C MET A 592 6.47 -15.05 -9.76
N SER A 593 7.55 -15.78 -10.04
CA SER A 593 8.15 -15.77 -11.38
C SER A 593 7.19 -16.36 -12.41
N LYS A 594 6.45 -17.45 -12.10
CA LYS A 594 5.45 -18.04 -13.00
C LYS A 594 4.39 -17.00 -13.40
N ALA A 595 3.88 -16.24 -12.43
CA ALA A 595 2.90 -15.19 -12.69
C ALA A 595 3.44 -14.12 -13.66
N ILE A 596 4.69 -13.68 -13.45
CA ILE A 596 5.37 -12.71 -14.32
C ILE A 596 5.68 -13.33 -15.71
N TYR A 597 6.01 -14.63 -15.80
CA TYR A 597 6.26 -15.33 -17.05
C TYR A 597 5.01 -15.44 -17.92
N TYR A 598 3.90 -15.95 -17.39
CA TYR A 598 2.66 -16.12 -18.16
C TYR A 598 2.16 -14.78 -18.71
N LEU A 599 2.04 -13.74 -17.86
CA LEU A 599 1.62 -12.41 -18.33
C LEU A 599 2.54 -11.86 -19.43
N LYS A 600 3.87 -12.02 -19.32
CA LYS A 600 4.79 -11.56 -20.37
C LYS A 600 4.62 -12.32 -21.69
N MET A 601 4.52 -13.65 -21.63
CA MET A 601 4.35 -14.48 -22.82
C MET A 601 3.01 -14.21 -23.51
N PHE A 602 1.93 -13.95 -22.74
CA PHE A 602 0.64 -13.55 -23.28
C PHE A 602 0.73 -12.18 -23.96
N LEU A 603 1.24 -11.15 -23.28
CA LEU A 603 1.42 -9.81 -23.84
C LEU A 603 2.23 -9.84 -25.14
N MET A 604 3.20 -10.76 -25.23
CA MET A 604 4.11 -10.94 -26.38
C MET A 604 3.72 -12.09 -27.33
N SER A 605 2.52 -12.69 -27.22
CA SER A 605 2.18 -13.92 -27.98
C SER A 605 2.17 -13.73 -29.50
N LYS A 606 2.06 -12.48 -29.98
CA LYS A 606 2.14 -12.09 -31.40
C LYS A 606 3.58 -11.95 -31.93
N ARG A 607 4.58 -12.22 -31.08
CA ARG A 607 6.02 -12.00 -31.35
C ARG A 607 6.90 -13.18 -30.93
N PHE A 608 6.44 -13.96 -29.96
CA PHE A 608 7.09 -15.18 -29.48
C PHE A 608 6.33 -16.38 -30.01
N ASP A 609 7.00 -17.23 -30.79
CA ASP A 609 6.36 -18.39 -31.42
C ASP A 609 5.92 -19.41 -30.35
N LEU A 610 4.61 -19.56 -30.23
CA LEU A 610 3.92 -20.54 -29.37
C LEU A 610 3.27 -21.60 -30.25
N THR A 611 3.34 -22.85 -29.83
CA THR A 611 2.43 -23.88 -30.38
C THR A 611 1.02 -23.67 -29.83
N LEU A 612 -0.01 -24.18 -30.52
CA LEU A 612 -1.42 -24.02 -30.12
C LEU A 612 -1.67 -24.43 -28.65
N ASN A 613 -1.02 -25.49 -28.18
CA ASN A 613 -1.15 -25.96 -26.79
C ASN A 613 -0.46 -25.01 -25.79
N GLU A 614 0.69 -24.45 -26.15
CA GLU A 614 1.41 -23.47 -25.31
C GLU A 614 0.68 -22.12 -25.28
N GLU A 615 0.03 -21.72 -26.38
CA GLU A 615 -0.83 -20.53 -26.40
C GLU A 615 -2.06 -20.72 -25.49
N GLN A 616 -2.72 -21.87 -25.54
CA GLN A 616 -3.82 -22.21 -24.62
C GLN A 616 -3.38 -22.30 -23.15
N GLU A 617 -2.18 -22.83 -22.87
CA GLU A 617 -1.59 -22.82 -21.52
C GLU A 617 -1.38 -21.38 -21.03
N VAL A 618 -0.73 -20.55 -21.86
CA VAL A 618 -0.40 -19.15 -21.55
C VAL A 618 -1.64 -18.29 -21.39
N GLU A 619 -2.69 -18.52 -22.18
CA GLU A 619 -3.98 -17.83 -22.10
C GLU A 619 -4.71 -18.14 -20.78
N ARG A 620 -4.98 -19.43 -20.51
CA ARG A 620 -5.66 -19.88 -19.28
C ARG A 620 -4.91 -19.46 -18.02
N MET A 621 -3.58 -19.60 -18.03
CA MET A 621 -2.74 -19.15 -16.91
C MET A 621 -2.68 -17.62 -16.78
N SER A 622 -2.71 -16.85 -17.87
CA SER A 622 -2.71 -15.38 -17.78
C SER A 622 -4.05 -14.83 -17.30
N PHE A 623 -5.17 -15.46 -17.67
CA PHE A 623 -6.47 -15.18 -17.07
C PHE A 623 -6.44 -15.43 -15.55
N PHE A 624 -6.01 -16.62 -15.14
CA PHE A 624 -5.88 -16.98 -13.73
C PHE A 624 -4.97 -15.99 -12.97
N VAL A 625 -3.83 -15.62 -13.56
CA VAL A 625 -2.88 -14.70 -12.94
C VAL A 625 -3.42 -13.27 -12.85
N GLY A 626 -3.90 -12.72 -13.96
CA GLY A 626 -4.30 -11.32 -14.07
C GLY A 626 -5.64 -11.00 -13.40
N VAL A 627 -6.63 -11.89 -13.52
CA VAL A 627 -7.99 -11.68 -12.99
C VAL A 627 -8.12 -12.13 -11.53
N LEU A 628 -7.48 -13.25 -11.13
CA LEU A 628 -7.75 -13.89 -9.84
C LEU A 628 -6.57 -13.82 -8.86
N HIS A 629 -5.39 -14.26 -9.28
CA HIS A 629 -4.26 -14.49 -8.37
C HIS A 629 -3.56 -13.19 -7.93
N SER A 630 -3.32 -12.24 -8.83
CA SER A 630 -2.40 -11.13 -8.57
C SER A 630 -2.84 -10.23 -7.40
N GLN A 631 -4.14 -9.86 -7.33
CA GLN A 631 -4.66 -9.10 -6.18
C GLN A 631 -4.58 -9.88 -4.87
N ALA A 632 -4.93 -11.17 -4.90
CA ALA A 632 -4.95 -12.02 -3.71
C ALA A 632 -3.53 -12.24 -3.14
N PHE A 633 -2.57 -12.61 -4.00
CA PHE A 633 -1.16 -12.75 -3.63
C PHE A 633 -0.60 -11.44 -3.05
N LEU A 634 -0.75 -10.32 -3.76
CA LEU A 634 -0.13 -9.04 -3.36
C LEU A 634 -0.80 -8.37 -2.14
N THR A 635 -1.99 -8.81 -1.76
CA THR A 635 -2.67 -8.41 -0.51
C THR A 635 -2.55 -9.47 0.60
N SER A 636 -1.83 -10.57 0.37
CA SER A 636 -1.69 -11.67 1.32
C SER A 636 -1.02 -11.28 2.65
N ARG A 637 -0.16 -10.26 2.66
CA ARG A 637 0.46 -9.70 3.88
C ARG A 637 -0.54 -9.01 4.81
N LEU A 638 -1.73 -8.65 4.34
CA LEU A 638 -2.72 -7.92 5.15
C LEU A 638 -3.45 -8.89 6.08
N ALA A 639 -3.03 -8.96 7.35
CA ALA A 639 -3.65 -9.84 8.36
C ALA A 639 -5.11 -9.48 8.65
N CYS A 640 -5.47 -8.19 8.73
CA CYS A 640 -6.86 -7.75 8.92
C CYS A 640 -7.78 -8.36 7.83
N SER A 641 -7.40 -8.16 6.57
CA SER A 641 -8.17 -8.63 5.41
C SER A 641 -7.90 -10.11 5.08
N ALA A 642 -7.27 -10.90 5.94
CA ALA A 642 -6.92 -12.28 5.63
C ALA A 642 -8.16 -13.20 5.48
N PRO A 643 -9.12 -13.23 6.44
CA PRO A 643 -10.32 -14.06 6.31
C PRO A 643 -11.20 -13.61 5.13
N SER A 644 -11.37 -12.30 4.95
CA SER A 644 -12.18 -11.74 3.85
C SER A 644 -11.58 -12.02 2.47
N ASN A 645 -10.27 -11.89 2.31
CA ASN A 645 -9.59 -12.21 1.06
C ASN A 645 -9.56 -13.72 0.76
N ASP A 646 -9.29 -14.58 1.75
CA ASP A 646 -9.24 -16.03 1.55
C ASP A 646 -10.63 -16.59 1.19
N PHE A 647 -11.69 -16.12 1.86
CA PHE A 647 -13.07 -16.50 1.55
C PHE A 647 -13.51 -16.00 0.16
N LYS A 648 -13.21 -14.73 -0.18
CA LYS A 648 -13.49 -14.17 -1.50
C LYS A 648 -12.74 -14.94 -2.60
N TYR A 649 -11.47 -15.28 -2.37
CA TYR A 649 -10.67 -16.04 -3.33
C TYR A 649 -11.26 -17.42 -3.58
N LEU A 650 -11.64 -18.16 -2.54
CA LEU A 650 -12.33 -19.44 -2.68
C LEU A 650 -13.64 -19.30 -3.48
N SER A 651 -14.47 -18.31 -3.19
CA SER A 651 -15.70 -18.02 -3.95
C SER A 651 -15.42 -17.79 -5.44
N LEU A 652 -14.39 -17.00 -5.76
CA LEU A 652 -13.95 -16.78 -7.14
C LEU A 652 -13.46 -18.06 -7.85
N MET A 653 -12.96 -19.07 -7.13
CA MET A 653 -12.59 -20.36 -7.75
C MET A 653 -13.82 -21.19 -8.17
N TYR A 654 -14.98 -21.01 -7.50
CA TYR A 654 -16.25 -21.59 -7.98
C TYR A 654 -16.75 -20.92 -9.25
N HIS A 655 -16.49 -19.61 -9.42
CA HIS A 655 -16.75 -18.91 -10.69
C HIS A 655 -15.72 -19.26 -11.78
N LEU A 656 -14.45 -19.51 -11.44
CA LEU A 656 -13.51 -20.08 -12.40
C LEU A 656 -13.99 -21.46 -12.90
N LYS A 657 -14.54 -22.30 -12.01
CA LYS A 657 -15.02 -23.65 -12.35
C LYS A 657 -16.19 -23.68 -13.37
N SER A 658 -16.95 -22.60 -13.56
CA SER A 658 -17.99 -22.57 -14.59
C SER A 658 -17.44 -22.36 -16.01
N ILE A 659 -16.30 -21.69 -16.16
CA ILE A 659 -15.65 -21.42 -17.46
C ILE A 659 -14.44 -22.35 -17.75
N ASP A 660 -13.66 -22.69 -16.72
CA ASP A 660 -12.56 -23.64 -16.77
C ASP A 660 -12.73 -24.65 -15.63
N HIS A 661 -13.45 -25.73 -15.93
CA HIS A 661 -13.80 -26.77 -14.96
C HIS A 661 -12.56 -27.33 -14.24
N ASP A 662 -11.46 -27.53 -14.95
CA ASP A 662 -10.30 -28.27 -14.42
C ASP A 662 -9.41 -27.35 -13.57
N ALA A 663 -9.13 -26.13 -14.05
CA ALA A 663 -8.42 -25.12 -13.28
C ALA A 663 -9.22 -24.73 -12.02
N GLY A 664 -10.53 -24.51 -12.16
CA GLY A 664 -11.42 -24.21 -11.03
C GLY A 664 -11.51 -25.35 -10.02
N SER A 665 -11.61 -26.60 -10.49
CA SER A 665 -11.69 -27.77 -9.60
C SER A 665 -10.41 -27.96 -8.78
N GLU A 666 -9.22 -27.89 -9.41
CA GLU A 666 -7.96 -28.02 -8.66
C GLU A 666 -7.72 -26.79 -7.77
N ALA A 667 -8.12 -25.59 -8.18
CA ALA A 667 -8.04 -24.41 -7.33
C ALA A 667 -8.89 -24.55 -6.06
N ILE A 668 -10.16 -24.98 -6.18
CA ILE A 668 -11.03 -25.26 -5.01
C ILE A 668 -10.43 -26.37 -4.15
N LEU A 669 -9.93 -27.45 -4.76
CA LEU A 669 -9.29 -28.58 -4.08
C LEU A 669 -7.94 -28.21 -3.44
N SER A 670 -7.28 -27.15 -3.91
CA SER A 670 -6.10 -26.59 -3.24
C SER A 670 -6.52 -25.69 -2.09
N CYS A 671 -7.44 -24.75 -2.29
CA CYS A 671 -7.95 -23.86 -1.24
C CYS A 671 -8.52 -24.61 -0.02
N SER A 672 -9.28 -25.69 -0.24
CA SER A 672 -9.86 -26.51 0.85
C SER A 672 -8.82 -27.20 1.76
N ARG A 673 -7.56 -27.33 1.30
CA ARG A 673 -6.43 -27.84 2.12
C ARG A 673 -5.72 -26.75 2.92
N HIS A 674 -6.10 -25.47 2.75
CA HIS A 674 -5.40 -24.32 3.32
C HIS A 674 -6.35 -23.25 3.92
N LEU A 675 -7.50 -23.66 4.46
CA LEU A 675 -8.54 -22.79 5.05
C LEU A 675 -8.15 -22.14 6.40
N TRP A 676 -6.86 -21.85 6.62
CA TRP A 676 -6.29 -21.44 7.90
C TRP A 676 -6.89 -20.14 8.46
N TYR A 677 -7.10 -19.11 7.64
CA TYR A 677 -7.68 -17.84 8.11
C TYR A 677 -9.22 -17.86 8.18
N LEU A 678 -9.84 -19.01 7.93
CA LEU A 678 -11.28 -19.24 8.03
C LEU A 678 -11.64 -20.16 9.22
N THR A 679 -10.67 -20.53 10.07
CA THR A 679 -10.98 -21.22 11.33
C THR A 679 -11.45 -20.23 12.39
N GLU A 680 -12.14 -20.73 13.43
CA GLU A 680 -12.60 -19.92 14.55
C GLU A 680 -11.48 -19.04 15.12
N GLU A 681 -10.27 -19.59 15.29
CA GLU A 681 -9.11 -18.92 15.88
C GLU A 681 -8.69 -17.63 15.14
N LEU A 682 -8.96 -17.53 13.83
CA LEU A 682 -8.43 -16.46 12.97
C LEU A 682 -9.48 -15.64 12.22
N VAL A 683 -10.75 -16.08 12.10
CA VAL A 683 -11.79 -15.29 11.42
C VAL A 683 -12.00 -13.91 12.06
N ALA A 684 -11.80 -13.79 13.37
CA ALA A 684 -11.96 -12.53 14.12
C ALA A 684 -11.03 -11.39 13.62
N LEU A 685 -9.97 -11.69 12.87
CA LEU A 685 -9.09 -10.66 12.27
C LEU A 685 -9.84 -9.72 11.31
N CYS A 686 -10.91 -10.18 10.66
CA CYS A 686 -11.70 -9.35 9.73
C CYS A 686 -12.53 -8.25 10.42
N LEU A 687 -12.66 -8.27 11.75
CA LEU A 687 -13.20 -7.13 12.51
C LEU A 687 -12.36 -5.86 12.30
N PHE A 688 -11.07 -6.00 11.95
CA PHE A 688 -10.15 -4.89 11.68
C PHE A 688 -9.96 -4.61 10.19
N ASP A 689 -10.69 -5.29 9.30
CA ASP A 689 -10.63 -5.06 7.86
C ASP A 689 -11.51 -3.87 7.46
N GLU A 690 -10.89 -2.71 7.22
CA GLU A 690 -11.60 -1.49 6.82
C GLU A 690 -12.15 -1.55 5.38
N LYS A 691 -11.83 -2.62 4.63
CA LYS A 691 -12.44 -2.93 3.32
C LYS A 691 -13.69 -3.80 3.44
N LEU A 692 -14.00 -4.34 4.62
CA LEU A 692 -15.23 -5.07 4.87
C LEU A 692 -16.33 -4.08 5.29
N SER A 693 -17.56 -4.24 4.77
CA SER A 693 -18.59 -3.22 4.97
C SER A 693 -18.99 -3.08 6.45
N PRO A 694 -19.47 -1.90 6.90
CA PRO A 694 -19.91 -1.71 8.29
C PRO A 694 -21.00 -2.70 8.73
N PHE A 695 -21.88 -3.12 7.82
CA PHE A 695 -22.87 -4.18 8.06
C PHE A 695 -22.19 -5.50 8.45
N TRP A 696 -21.25 -5.97 7.62
CA TRP A 696 -20.55 -7.23 7.84
C TRP A 696 -19.73 -7.23 9.12
N ARG A 697 -19.01 -6.14 9.39
CA ARG A 697 -18.23 -5.98 10.62
C ARG A 697 -19.13 -5.95 11.86
N SER A 698 -20.28 -5.28 11.79
CA SER A 698 -21.28 -5.26 12.87
C SER A 698 -21.86 -6.65 13.15
N ALA A 699 -22.24 -7.39 12.11
CA ALA A 699 -22.85 -8.71 12.26
C ALA A 699 -21.86 -9.75 12.83
N ILE A 700 -20.59 -9.71 12.39
CA ILE A 700 -19.51 -10.55 12.93
C ILE A 700 -19.19 -10.16 14.39
N ALA A 701 -19.21 -8.86 14.74
CA ALA A 701 -19.02 -8.40 16.12
C ALA A 701 -20.15 -8.82 17.05
N GLN A 702 -21.42 -8.70 16.61
CA GLN A 702 -22.58 -9.16 17.36
C GLN A 702 -22.56 -10.68 17.56
N LYS A 703 -22.19 -11.44 16.52
CA LYS A 703 -22.00 -12.90 16.61
C LYS A 703 -20.90 -13.25 17.61
N LEU A 704 -19.75 -12.57 17.58
CA LEU A 704 -18.65 -12.79 18.53
C LEU A 704 -19.08 -12.45 19.97
N TYR A 705 -19.70 -11.29 20.19
CA TYR A 705 -20.19 -10.85 21.50
C TYR A 705 -21.21 -11.82 22.11
N ASN A 706 -22.14 -12.33 21.29
CA ASN A 706 -23.13 -13.33 21.71
C ASN A 706 -22.56 -14.77 21.80
N THR A 707 -21.30 -14.99 21.41
CA THR A 707 -20.65 -16.30 21.50
C THR A 707 -19.91 -16.43 22.84
N PRO A 708 -20.27 -17.41 23.70
CA PRO A 708 -19.66 -17.56 25.02
C PRO A 708 -18.13 -17.62 24.96
N ARG A 709 -17.49 -16.81 25.80
CA ARG A 709 -16.04 -16.74 25.90
C ARG A 709 -15.51 -18.03 26.51
N ALA A 710 -14.67 -18.75 25.78
CA ALA A 710 -14.04 -19.98 26.28
C ALA A 710 -13.19 -19.67 27.52
N SER A 711 -13.37 -20.46 28.59
CA SER A 711 -12.56 -20.38 29.82
C SER A 711 -11.15 -20.92 29.60
N GLU A 712 -11.00 -21.88 28.68
CA GLU A 712 -9.75 -22.54 28.32
C GLU A 712 -9.67 -22.70 26.80
N PHE A 713 -8.45 -22.61 26.25
CA PHE A 713 -8.17 -22.86 24.84
C PHE A 713 -7.22 -24.06 24.76
N PRO A 714 -7.75 -25.28 24.48
CA PRO A 714 -6.95 -26.50 24.53
C PRO A 714 -6.03 -26.62 23.29
N PRO A 715 -4.74 -26.93 23.49
CA PRO A 715 -3.77 -27.24 22.42
C PRO A 715 -4.28 -28.18 21.34
N GLY A 716 -3.96 -27.87 20.09
CA GLY A 716 -4.28 -28.69 18.93
C GLY A 716 -4.40 -27.88 17.64
N LYS A 717 -3.94 -28.48 16.53
CA LYS A 717 -4.09 -27.94 15.18
C LYS A 717 -5.53 -27.45 14.94
N PRO A 718 -5.72 -26.19 14.46
CA PRO A 718 -7.03 -25.66 14.09
C PRO A 718 -7.85 -26.57 13.17
N ILE A 719 -9.16 -26.55 13.36
CA ILE A 719 -10.11 -27.33 12.57
C ILE A 719 -10.61 -26.43 11.43
N PHE A 720 -10.46 -26.88 10.19
CA PHE A 720 -11.00 -26.17 9.03
C PHE A 720 -12.52 -26.33 8.96
N PRO A 721 -13.27 -25.27 8.63
CA PRO A 721 -14.72 -25.36 8.46
C PRO A 721 -15.09 -26.16 7.21
N GLU A 722 -16.28 -26.75 7.21
CA GLU A 722 -16.95 -27.16 5.97
C GLU A 722 -17.53 -25.89 5.32
N ILE A 723 -17.10 -25.58 4.09
CA ILE A 723 -17.54 -24.37 3.38
C ILE A 723 -18.44 -24.78 2.21
N ARG A 724 -19.62 -24.15 2.13
CA ARG A 724 -20.63 -24.38 1.09
C ARG A 724 -20.79 -23.09 0.27
N ILE A 725 -20.57 -23.18 -1.04
CA ILE A 725 -20.64 -22.05 -1.97
C ILE A 725 -21.58 -22.43 -3.13
N GLY A 726 -22.48 -21.51 -3.51
CA GLY A 726 -23.46 -21.73 -4.58
C GLY A 726 -24.66 -22.61 -4.20
N THR A 727 -24.80 -22.98 -2.93
CA THR A 727 -25.92 -23.74 -2.37
C THR A 727 -26.95 -22.84 -1.70
N GLU A 728 -28.19 -23.31 -1.51
CA GLU A 728 -29.26 -22.56 -0.81
C GLU A 728 -28.84 -22.07 0.59
N ASN A 729 -28.10 -22.89 1.32
CA ASN A 729 -27.44 -22.53 2.58
C ASN A 729 -25.95 -22.25 2.30
N CYS A 730 -25.65 -21.13 1.67
CA CYS A 730 -24.27 -20.69 1.42
C CYS A 730 -23.62 -20.23 2.74
N SER A 731 -22.35 -20.60 2.96
CA SER A 731 -21.57 -20.15 4.11
C SER A 731 -21.25 -18.65 4.03
N THR A 732 -21.09 -18.02 5.19
CA THR A 732 -20.69 -16.63 5.38
C THR A 732 -19.51 -16.54 6.36
N LEU A 733 -18.87 -15.36 6.48
CA LEU A 733 -17.85 -15.12 7.51
C LEU A 733 -18.41 -15.15 8.95
N ILE A 734 -19.73 -15.06 9.15
CA ILE A 734 -20.38 -15.15 10.46
C ILE A 734 -20.42 -16.60 10.96
N ASP A 735 -20.53 -17.58 10.05
CA ASP A 735 -20.69 -18.99 10.38
C ASP A 735 -19.40 -19.61 10.96
N PHE A 736 -18.25 -19.03 10.63
CA PHE A 736 -16.94 -19.46 11.15
C PHE A 736 -16.62 -18.89 12.54
N VAL A 737 -17.45 -17.99 13.09
CA VAL A 737 -17.24 -17.41 14.43
C VAL A 737 -17.76 -18.37 15.50
N GLY A 738 -16.86 -18.79 16.39
CA GLY A 738 -17.14 -19.71 17.50
C GLY A 738 -16.33 -19.39 18.75
N PRO A 739 -16.42 -20.20 19.82
CA PRO A 739 -15.77 -19.91 21.11
C PRO A 739 -14.27 -19.66 21.02
N LYS A 740 -13.56 -20.27 20.05
CA LYS A 740 -12.12 -20.02 19.86
C LYS A 740 -11.80 -18.68 19.19
N SER A 741 -12.76 -17.97 18.61
CA SER A 741 -12.56 -16.61 18.07
C SER A 741 -12.13 -15.58 19.13
N TRP A 742 -12.26 -15.93 20.41
CA TRP A 742 -11.73 -15.18 21.55
C TRP A 742 -10.22 -15.39 21.81
N LEU A 743 -9.54 -16.32 21.12
CA LEU A 743 -8.16 -16.72 21.42
C LEU A 743 -7.15 -15.55 21.32
N LEU A 744 -7.24 -14.71 20.29
CA LEU A 744 -6.39 -13.52 20.15
C LEU A 744 -6.55 -12.56 21.34
N PHE A 745 -7.78 -12.34 21.80
CA PHE A 745 -8.09 -11.45 22.92
C PHE A 745 -7.54 -12.01 24.24
N HIS A 746 -7.66 -13.33 24.44
CA HIS A 746 -7.09 -14.02 25.59
C HIS A 746 -5.56 -13.95 25.63
N LEU A 747 -4.91 -14.21 24.49
CA LEU A 747 -3.44 -14.15 24.35
C LEU A 747 -2.87 -12.75 24.53
N LEU A 748 -3.64 -11.70 24.20
CA LEU A 748 -3.28 -10.30 24.47
C LEU A 748 -3.68 -9.83 25.88
N GLY A 749 -4.13 -10.73 26.77
CA GLY A 749 -4.51 -10.43 28.15
C GLY A 749 -5.81 -9.63 28.32
N MET A 750 -6.55 -9.39 27.24
CA MET A 750 -7.79 -8.60 27.23
C MET A 750 -8.96 -9.45 27.73
N ASN A 751 -8.96 -9.74 29.03
CA ASN A 751 -9.92 -10.65 29.67
C ASN A 751 -11.18 -9.96 30.23
N HIS A 752 -11.32 -8.65 30.01
CA HIS A 752 -12.53 -7.87 30.28
C HIS A 752 -13.49 -7.83 29.09
N ASP A 753 -14.73 -7.44 29.35
CA ASP A 753 -15.78 -7.35 28.33
C ASP A 753 -15.43 -6.33 27.24
N GLN A 754 -15.56 -6.77 25.99
CA GLN A 754 -15.26 -5.96 24.81
C GLN A 754 -16.48 -5.15 24.39
N GLU A 755 -16.88 -4.18 25.24
CA GLU A 755 -18.07 -3.34 25.08
C GLU A 755 -18.24 -2.77 23.66
N TRP A 756 -17.12 -2.44 23.01
CA TRP A 756 -17.07 -1.87 21.68
C TRP A 756 -17.71 -2.76 20.60
N LEU A 757 -17.77 -4.08 20.79
CA LEU A 757 -18.45 -5.02 19.86
C LEU A 757 -19.97 -4.76 19.75
N GLN A 758 -20.57 -4.12 20.76
CA GLN A 758 -22.00 -3.76 20.77
C GLN A 758 -22.27 -2.39 20.10
N LEU A 759 -21.23 -1.56 19.94
CA LEU A 759 -21.37 -0.22 19.36
C LEU A 759 -21.39 -0.30 17.82
N PRO A 760 -22.02 0.67 17.12
CA PRO A 760 -21.84 0.82 15.68
C PRO A 760 -20.36 1.04 15.30
N VAL A 761 -19.94 0.49 14.16
CA VAL A 761 -18.53 0.43 13.70
C VAL A 761 -17.85 1.79 13.66
N GLU A 762 -18.61 2.86 13.40
CA GLU A 762 -18.15 4.26 13.42
C GLU A 762 -17.48 4.65 14.74
N TYR A 763 -18.03 4.18 15.87
CA TYR A 763 -17.55 4.54 17.21
C TYR A 763 -16.37 3.70 17.69
N TRP A 764 -16.08 2.57 17.03
CA TRP A 764 -15.01 1.66 17.45
C TRP A 764 -13.65 2.37 17.54
N ILE A 765 -13.35 3.31 16.62
CA ILE A 765 -12.10 4.09 16.61
C ILE A 765 -11.94 5.02 17.83
N LEU A 766 -13.02 5.31 18.57
CA LEU A 766 -12.97 6.05 19.83
C LEU A 766 -12.50 5.14 20.98
N MET A 767 -12.79 3.85 20.92
CA MET A 767 -12.54 2.88 21.99
C MET A 767 -11.07 2.46 22.06
N LYS A 768 -10.51 2.44 23.28
CA LYS A 768 -9.07 2.20 23.50
C LYS A 768 -8.64 0.81 23.03
N ASP A 769 -9.41 -0.22 23.38
CA ASP A 769 -9.03 -1.61 23.12
C ASP A 769 -9.13 -1.97 21.64
N TYR A 770 -10.18 -1.50 20.95
CA TYR A 770 -10.24 -1.59 19.48
C TYR A 770 -9.05 -0.90 18.82
N LYS A 771 -8.62 0.29 19.27
CA LYS A 771 -7.42 0.95 18.74
C LYS A 771 -6.16 0.11 18.96
N ASN A 772 -5.99 -0.47 20.14
CA ASN A 772 -4.85 -1.33 20.46
C ASN A 772 -4.84 -2.61 19.59
N LEU A 773 -5.99 -3.28 19.47
CA LEU A 773 -6.17 -4.47 18.63
C LEU A 773 -5.96 -4.17 17.15
N ARG A 774 -6.57 -3.10 16.63
CA ARG A 774 -6.39 -2.63 15.25
C ARG A 774 -4.92 -2.32 14.97
N ALA A 775 -4.24 -1.62 15.88
CA ALA A 775 -2.81 -1.33 15.75
C ALA A 775 -2.00 -2.63 15.70
N PHE A 776 -2.21 -3.55 16.65
CA PHE A 776 -1.49 -4.83 16.70
C PHE A 776 -1.73 -5.69 15.44
N VAL A 777 -3.00 -5.90 15.05
CA VAL A 777 -3.37 -6.73 13.89
C VAL A 777 -2.93 -6.10 12.57
N SER A 778 -2.92 -4.76 12.45
CA SER A 778 -2.45 -4.08 11.22
C SER A 778 -0.98 -4.30 10.87
N VAL A 779 -0.17 -4.75 11.84
CA VAL A 779 1.25 -5.11 11.66
C VAL A 779 1.56 -6.55 12.12
N LEU A 780 0.51 -7.39 12.21
CA LEU A 780 0.66 -8.83 12.43
C LEU A 780 1.18 -9.47 11.14
N GLU A 781 2.39 -10.03 11.20
CA GLU A 781 2.99 -10.68 10.03
C GLU A 781 2.34 -12.05 9.80
N VAL A 782 1.72 -12.23 8.64
CA VAL A 782 1.05 -13.48 8.18
C VAL A 782 1.77 -14.14 6.99
N VAL A 783 3.04 -13.74 6.77
CA VAL A 783 3.91 -14.25 5.71
C VAL A 783 5.33 -14.47 6.24
N ASN A 784 5.98 -15.53 5.78
CA ASN A 784 7.23 -16.05 6.35
C ASN A 784 8.51 -15.46 5.71
N ASP A 785 8.40 -14.41 4.88
CA ASP A 785 9.51 -13.73 4.19
C ASP A 785 10.69 -13.37 5.12
N SER A 786 10.39 -13.19 6.42
CA SER A 786 11.37 -12.89 7.46
C SER A 786 12.34 -14.05 7.68
N ALA A 787 11.84 -15.29 7.68
CA ALA A 787 12.66 -16.49 7.76
C ALA A 787 13.37 -16.79 6.43
N GLU A 788 12.73 -16.58 5.28
CA GLU A 788 13.40 -16.64 3.98
C GLU A 788 14.62 -15.68 3.91
N ARG A 789 14.46 -14.45 4.44
CA ARG A 789 15.56 -13.47 4.54
C ARG A 789 16.64 -13.91 5.52
N GLY A 790 16.30 -14.63 6.59
CA GLY A 790 17.26 -15.31 7.46
C GLY A 790 18.05 -16.37 6.69
N ILE A 791 17.37 -17.28 6.00
CA ILE A 791 17.98 -18.30 5.13
C ILE A 791 18.85 -17.66 4.03
N LYS A 792 18.48 -16.48 3.52
CA LYS A 792 19.32 -15.71 2.60
C LYS A 792 20.62 -15.21 3.25
N ILE A 793 20.63 -14.86 4.54
CA ILE A 793 21.87 -14.49 5.27
C ILE A 793 22.84 -15.68 5.31
N VAL A 794 22.43 -16.86 5.77
CA VAL A 794 23.35 -18.02 5.77
C VAL A 794 23.77 -18.41 4.35
N SER A 795 22.87 -18.33 3.36
CA SER A 795 23.22 -18.59 1.95
C SER A 795 24.25 -17.61 1.39
N ASP A 796 24.33 -16.40 1.92
CA ASP A 796 25.25 -15.35 1.48
C ASP A 796 26.57 -15.34 2.28
N PHE A 797 26.56 -15.70 3.57
CA PHE A 797 27.68 -15.50 4.49
C PHE A 797 28.32 -16.78 5.06
N LYS A 798 27.76 -17.97 4.83
CA LYS A 798 28.30 -19.27 5.34
C LYS A 798 29.81 -19.44 5.11
N ASP A 799 30.33 -19.05 3.94
CA ASP A 799 31.71 -19.33 3.53
C ASP A 799 32.72 -18.31 4.13
N MET A 800 32.24 -17.28 4.85
CA MET A 800 33.08 -16.31 5.56
C MET A 800 33.67 -16.86 6.87
N CYS A 801 33.03 -17.86 7.47
CA CYS A 801 33.39 -18.44 8.76
C CYS A 801 33.45 -19.98 8.69
N LYS A 802 34.59 -20.56 9.10
CA LYS A 802 34.80 -22.02 9.10
C LYS A 802 34.18 -22.77 10.29
N ASN A 803 33.89 -22.08 11.39
CA ASN A 803 33.25 -22.65 12.57
C ASN A 803 31.80 -22.15 12.67
N LEU A 804 30.90 -23.03 13.10
CA LEU A 804 29.46 -22.80 13.24
C LEU A 804 29.17 -21.71 14.27
N ASP A 805 29.79 -21.76 15.44
CA ASP A 805 29.61 -20.73 16.49
C ASP A 805 29.96 -19.33 15.96
N THR A 806 31.01 -19.25 15.12
CA THR A 806 31.45 -18.01 14.48
C THR A 806 30.60 -17.61 13.27
N GLN A 807 29.79 -18.52 12.70
CA GLN A 807 28.73 -18.19 11.74
C GLN A 807 27.55 -17.52 12.48
N GLU A 808 27.11 -18.06 13.61
CA GLU A 808 25.99 -17.47 14.38
C GLU A 808 26.28 -16.04 14.86
N TYR A 809 27.45 -15.80 15.44
CA TYR A 809 27.87 -14.44 15.81
C TYR A 809 27.97 -13.50 14.58
N LEU A 810 28.45 -14.01 13.43
CA LEU A 810 28.49 -13.23 12.18
C LEU A 810 27.09 -12.86 11.69
N PHE A 811 26.11 -13.76 11.78
CA PHE A 811 24.74 -13.48 11.33
C PHE A 811 24.07 -12.39 12.19
N GLN A 812 24.30 -12.41 13.50
CA GLN A 812 23.85 -11.36 14.43
C GLN A 812 24.46 -9.98 14.08
N VAL A 813 25.78 -9.93 13.84
CA VAL A 813 26.48 -8.70 13.43
C VAL A 813 25.97 -8.19 12.07
N VAL A 814 25.82 -9.08 11.08
CA VAL A 814 25.35 -8.71 9.74
C VAL A 814 23.90 -8.21 9.77
N GLU A 815 23.02 -8.79 10.61
CA GLU A 815 21.66 -8.30 10.80
C GLU A 815 21.64 -6.89 11.42
N ALA A 816 22.35 -6.68 12.53
CA ALA A 816 22.41 -5.39 13.21
C ALA A 816 23.06 -4.30 12.35
N HIS A 817 24.18 -4.60 11.70
CA HIS A 817 24.87 -3.65 10.81
C HIS A 817 24.07 -3.36 9.53
N ARG A 818 23.21 -4.28 9.07
CA ARG A 818 22.19 -4.00 8.01
C ARG A 818 21.07 -3.08 8.50
N LYS A 819 20.68 -3.15 9.78
CA LYS A 819 19.70 -2.24 10.39
C LYS A 819 20.28 -0.85 10.66
N LYS A 820 21.55 -0.74 11.07
CA LYS A 820 22.24 0.54 11.31
C LYS A 820 22.40 1.39 10.04
N ILE A 821 22.75 0.77 8.91
CA ILE A 821 23.07 1.50 7.66
C ILE A 821 22.21 0.93 6.53
N ILE A 822 21.19 1.65 6.07
CA ILE A 822 20.24 1.09 5.09
C ILE A 822 20.91 0.88 3.73
N ASP A 823 21.62 1.88 3.20
CA ASP A 823 22.38 1.79 1.95
C ASP A 823 23.76 2.48 2.05
N PHE A 824 24.56 2.38 0.98
CA PHE A 824 25.93 2.89 0.94
C PHE A 824 26.04 4.31 0.33
N LYS A 825 24.97 5.12 0.32
CA LYS A 825 25.04 6.54 -0.04
C LYS A 825 25.81 7.32 1.02
N LYS A 826 26.45 8.42 0.60
CA LYS A 826 27.26 9.26 1.50
C LYS A 826 26.50 9.69 2.77
N SER A 827 25.20 9.98 2.68
CA SER A 827 24.37 10.36 3.82
C SER A 827 24.29 9.26 4.89
N SER A 828 23.98 8.02 4.50
CA SER A 828 23.85 6.89 5.43
C SER A 828 25.20 6.37 5.93
N LEU A 829 26.30 6.72 5.25
CA LEU A 829 27.67 6.47 5.72
C LEU A 829 28.15 7.50 6.77
N GLN A 830 27.41 8.59 7.03
CA GLN A 830 27.71 9.53 8.12
C GLN A 830 27.24 9.03 9.49
N GLU A 831 26.54 7.91 9.54
CA GLU A 831 26.04 7.26 10.76
C GLU A 831 26.99 6.16 11.28
N ILE A 832 28.14 5.93 10.61
CA ILE A 832 29.18 4.96 11.00
C ILE A 832 29.84 5.36 12.32
#